data_AF-A0A402D3Z3-F1
#
_entry.id   AF-A0A402D3Z3-F1
#
_cell.length_a   1.000
_cell.length_b   1.000
_cell.length_c   1.000
_cell.angle_alpha   90.00
_cell.angle_beta   90.00
_cell.angle_gamma   90.00
#
_symmetry.space_group_name_H-M   'P 1'
#
loop_
_entity.id
_entity.type
_entity.pdbx_description
1 polymer ?
#
loop_
_entity_poly.entity_id
_entity_poly.type
_entity_poly.pdbx_seq_one_letter_code
_entity_poly.pdbx_strand_id
1 'polypeptide(L)'
;MASLFSDNMVLQRGQSDPVWGWTTPGAKVTVRIAGKQAVAMADAKGKWVAKLPPLPVGGPYTLDVSGSNQESAKCSNVLVGDVWVCSGQSNMEFGMGYTRDSLQEIAAANYPNIRLMVVPHNLQIDPQARTNTSWAVCTPAAVNTQNGTWNGFSAVGYFFGRELYNDLHTPIGLIQSAFGGTNAESWTSYEALKAHVPDFKPQLAQLDAERAIGAPGWAERQVAKDNAWYQQNDPGSKEGLGWADSSLDVSAWPVMALPGYWETKGVPELANFDGVVWFRREFDVPEDAVGKDITLHFAVDDDDTAWINGVNVGATDLFTVQRAYKIPHGVLKAGRNTIAIRVLDTGGGGGVYGDPSSLSLSVDGGTDIPLAGDWRYKISASIYMASAPPPLAIEANANFPTMLYNGMISPIATYGVKGVLWYQGENNANKPGQYRSLLPALIGDWRAKWGQGDFPFLIVQLAGFQNSGQADDPSWPELRDAQWNTARTVKNAGIVTAIDIGEPTDIHPKNKQEVGRRLALVARHQVYHEKIEDSGPVYQSMKTEGDTVRLTFTHTGGKMTTKNGDPLTGFIIAGADRKWLPATARIDGDTIVVSSPDVKSPVAVRYSWAGYSQSNLIGAAGLPAFPFRTDNWPYLTKE
;
A
#
# COMPACT_ATOMS: atom_id res chain seq x y z
N MET A 1 27.71 10.31 -4.90
CA MET A 1 27.18 8.95 -4.66
C MET A 1 25.67 9.02 -4.55
N ALA A 2 24.91 7.98 -4.87
CA ALA A 2 23.45 7.98 -4.66
C ALA A 2 23.12 8.10 -3.17
N SER A 3 22.04 8.79 -2.83
CA SER A 3 21.67 9.18 -1.45
C SER A 3 21.38 7.98 -0.53
N LEU A 4 20.92 6.86 -1.07
CA LEU A 4 20.66 5.64 -0.29
C LEU A 4 21.92 4.98 0.27
N PHE A 5 23.11 5.32 -0.25
CA PHE A 5 24.37 4.90 0.34
C PHE A 5 24.70 5.88 1.46
N SER A 6 24.51 5.43 2.69
CA SER A 6 24.75 6.22 3.89
C SER A 6 25.60 5.43 4.89
N ASP A 7 25.98 6.09 5.99
CA ASP A 7 26.51 5.39 7.15
C ASP A 7 25.55 4.29 7.62
N ASN A 8 26.09 3.28 8.30
CA ASN A 8 25.35 2.14 8.86
C ASN A 8 24.71 1.19 7.83
N MET A 9 25.00 1.30 6.54
CA MET A 9 24.37 0.42 5.53
C MET A 9 24.88 -1.03 5.54
N VAL A 10 24.19 -1.90 4.80
CA VAL A 10 24.60 -3.30 4.55
C VAL A 10 24.69 -3.56 3.05
N LEU A 11 25.85 -4.01 2.57
CA LEU A 11 26.04 -4.50 1.20
C LEU A 11 25.78 -6.02 1.13
N GLN A 12 25.31 -6.52 -0.01
CA GLN A 12 24.91 -7.92 -0.16
C GLN A 12 26.13 -8.84 -0.36
N ARG A 13 26.33 -9.76 0.59
CA ARG A 13 27.40 -10.75 0.50
C ARG A 13 27.23 -11.70 -0.68
N GLY A 14 28.35 -12.26 -1.12
CA GLY A 14 28.38 -13.40 -2.06
C GLY A 14 28.08 -13.06 -3.51
N GLN A 15 27.98 -11.78 -3.86
CA GLN A 15 27.78 -11.33 -5.24
C GLN A 15 28.62 -10.09 -5.57
N SER A 16 28.53 -9.64 -6.82
CA SER A 16 29.12 -8.36 -7.21
C SER A 16 28.15 -7.22 -6.91
N ASP A 17 28.51 -6.35 -5.97
CA ASP A 17 27.65 -5.26 -5.52
C ASP A 17 27.83 -4.00 -6.38
N PRO A 18 26.76 -3.46 -6.98
CA PRO A 18 26.81 -2.17 -7.65
C PRO A 18 26.79 -1.03 -6.63
N VAL A 19 27.75 -0.12 -6.75
CA VAL A 19 27.74 1.20 -6.13
C VAL A 19 27.64 2.24 -7.23
N TRP A 20 26.75 3.21 -7.08
CA TRP A 20 26.48 4.18 -8.13
C TRP A 20 26.29 5.60 -7.61
N GLY A 21 26.29 6.54 -8.55
CA GLY A 21 25.99 7.93 -8.29
C GLY A 21 26.07 8.75 -9.56
N TRP A 22 26.22 10.06 -9.38
CA TRP A 22 26.39 11.01 -10.46
C TRP A 22 27.63 11.86 -10.20
N THR A 23 28.34 12.22 -11.26
CA THR A 23 29.44 13.21 -11.28
C THR A 23 29.52 13.79 -12.71
N THR A 24 30.55 14.57 -13.01
CA THR A 24 30.82 15.13 -14.34
C THR A 24 30.87 14.01 -15.40
N PRO A 25 30.17 14.15 -16.56
CA PRO A 25 30.23 13.18 -17.65
C PRO A 25 31.66 12.83 -18.07
N GLY A 26 31.92 11.54 -18.31
CA GLY A 26 33.25 11.02 -18.67
C GLY A 26 34.26 10.94 -17.52
N ALA A 27 33.94 11.44 -16.32
CA ALA A 27 34.85 11.39 -15.19
C ALA A 27 35.03 9.95 -14.66
N LYS A 28 36.26 9.65 -14.24
CA LYS A 28 36.61 8.38 -13.58
C LYS A 28 36.22 8.43 -12.12
N VAL A 29 35.57 7.37 -11.65
CA VAL A 29 35.20 7.15 -10.25
C VAL A 29 35.84 5.84 -9.76
N THR A 30 36.48 5.88 -8.61
CA THR A 30 37.03 4.70 -7.93
C THR A 30 36.35 4.49 -6.58
N VAL A 31 35.81 3.30 -6.38
CA VAL A 31 35.12 2.86 -5.15
C VAL A 31 35.99 1.83 -4.45
N ARG A 32 36.22 1.98 -3.14
CA ARG A 32 37.04 1.08 -2.32
C ARG A 32 36.34 0.71 -1.02
N ILE A 33 36.46 -0.55 -0.62
CA ILE A 33 35.96 -1.07 0.66
C ILE A 33 36.62 -2.41 0.95
N ALA A 34 36.92 -2.70 2.23
CA ALA A 34 37.44 -4.00 2.67
C ALA A 34 38.64 -4.54 1.86
N GLY A 35 39.55 -3.65 1.44
CA GLY A 35 40.71 -4.01 0.60
C GLY A 35 40.37 -4.38 -0.85
N LYS A 36 39.11 -4.23 -1.28
CA LYS A 36 38.64 -4.41 -2.65
C LYS A 36 38.37 -3.05 -3.30
N GLN A 37 38.37 -3.02 -4.62
CA GLN A 37 38.07 -1.81 -5.38
C GLN A 37 37.35 -2.11 -6.69
N ALA A 38 36.61 -1.12 -7.18
CA ALA A 38 36.00 -1.08 -8.50
C ALA A 38 36.15 0.32 -9.10
N VAL A 39 36.16 0.39 -10.43
CA VAL A 39 36.30 1.63 -11.19
C VAL A 39 35.16 1.73 -12.19
N ALA A 40 34.62 2.93 -12.35
CA ALA A 40 33.61 3.24 -13.35
C ALA A 40 33.92 4.57 -14.05
N MET A 41 33.35 4.76 -15.24
CA MET A 41 33.28 6.05 -15.91
C MET A 41 31.85 6.56 -15.86
N ALA A 42 31.67 7.85 -15.61
CA ALA A 42 30.36 8.49 -15.72
C ALA A 42 29.91 8.55 -17.18
N ASP A 43 28.65 8.19 -17.44
CA ASP A 43 28.04 8.25 -18.76
C ASP A 43 27.75 9.69 -19.20
N ALA A 44 27.13 9.86 -20.37
CA ALA A 44 26.77 11.17 -20.92
C ALA A 44 25.79 11.98 -20.03
N LYS A 45 25.06 11.31 -19.14
CA LYS A 45 24.15 11.91 -18.14
C LYS A 45 24.81 12.03 -16.77
N GLY A 46 26.12 11.75 -16.67
CA GLY A 46 26.89 11.79 -15.44
C GLY A 46 26.71 10.59 -14.52
N LYS A 47 25.85 9.61 -14.85
CA LYS A 47 25.62 8.43 -14.01
C LYS A 47 26.80 7.48 -14.13
N TRP A 48 27.30 6.96 -13.03
CA TRP A 48 28.33 5.93 -12.99
C TRP A 48 27.87 4.75 -12.13
N VAL A 49 28.30 3.54 -12.47
CA VAL A 49 28.04 2.31 -11.70
C VAL A 49 29.34 1.51 -11.62
N ALA A 50 29.92 1.41 -10.42
CA ALA A 50 31.08 0.60 -10.14
C ALA A 50 30.64 -0.70 -9.47
N LYS A 51 31.02 -1.85 -10.03
CA LYS A 51 30.66 -3.17 -9.51
C LYS A 51 31.80 -3.72 -8.65
N LEU A 52 31.61 -3.68 -7.34
CA LEU A 52 32.56 -4.27 -6.38
C LEU A 52 32.56 -5.80 -6.55
N PRO A 53 33.72 -6.47 -6.48
CA PRO A 53 33.76 -7.92 -6.40
C PRO A 53 33.18 -8.39 -5.05
N PRO A 54 32.85 -9.69 -4.89
CA PRO A 54 32.37 -10.24 -3.63
C PRO A 54 33.25 -9.83 -2.44
N LEU A 55 32.59 -9.25 -1.43
CA LEU A 55 33.22 -8.72 -0.24
C LEU A 55 33.22 -9.75 0.90
N PRO A 56 34.23 -9.72 1.81
CA PRO A 56 34.20 -10.51 3.03
C PRO A 56 32.99 -10.13 3.90
N VAL A 57 32.30 -11.14 4.46
CA VAL A 57 31.16 -10.96 5.36
C VAL A 57 31.63 -10.32 6.67
N GLY A 58 30.82 -9.42 7.23
CA GLY A 58 31.09 -8.77 8.51
C GLY A 58 31.30 -7.26 8.36
N GLY A 59 32.28 -6.72 9.08
CA GLY A 59 32.51 -5.28 9.22
C GLY A 59 32.73 -4.92 10.70
N PRO A 60 32.68 -3.62 11.06
CA PRO A 60 32.40 -2.49 10.19
C PRO A 60 33.55 -2.19 9.21
N TYR A 61 33.19 -1.87 7.98
CA TYR A 61 34.09 -1.34 6.95
C TYR A 61 33.81 0.15 6.71
N THR A 62 34.71 0.76 5.94
CA THR A 62 34.53 2.06 5.31
C THR A 62 34.37 1.87 3.80
N LEU A 63 33.34 2.49 3.22
CA LEU A 63 33.22 2.66 1.78
C LEU A 63 33.75 4.04 1.39
N ASP A 64 34.82 4.07 0.60
CA ASP A 64 35.41 5.31 0.09
C ASP A 64 35.16 5.43 -1.41
N VAL A 65 34.60 6.56 -1.84
CA VAL A 65 34.39 6.92 -3.25
C VAL A 65 35.23 8.14 -3.58
N SER A 66 36.06 8.02 -4.61
CA SER A 66 36.91 9.10 -5.11
C SER A 66 36.62 9.36 -6.58
N GLY A 67 36.32 10.63 -6.90
CA GLY A 67 36.08 11.11 -8.26
C GLY A 67 37.24 11.94 -8.79
N SER A 68 37.05 12.52 -9.98
CA SER A 68 37.95 13.55 -10.51
C SER A 68 37.77 14.87 -9.75
N ASN A 69 38.70 15.82 -9.89
CA ASN A 69 38.60 17.17 -9.30
C ASN A 69 38.41 17.22 -7.77
N GLN A 70 39.03 16.28 -7.03
CA GLN A 70 38.95 16.19 -5.56
C GLN A 70 37.54 15.88 -5.00
N GLU A 71 36.56 15.53 -5.84
CA GLU A 71 35.27 15.03 -5.36
C GLU A 71 35.46 13.70 -4.60
N SER A 72 34.89 13.60 -3.40
CA SER A 72 34.90 12.36 -2.63
C SER A 72 33.64 12.21 -1.79
N ALA A 73 33.30 10.96 -1.48
CA ALA A 73 32.22 10.61 -0.55
C ALA A 73 32.66 9.38 0.26
N LYS A 74 32.15 9.28 1.49
CA LYS A 74 32.49 8.20 2.41
C LYS A 74 31.25 7.74 3.16
N CYS A 75 31.13 6.43 3.36
CA CYS A 75 30.20 5.84 4.33
C CYS A 75 30.99 5.03 5.36
N SER A 76 30.65 5.21 6.62
CA SER A 76 31.24 4.53 7.77
C SER A 76 30.27 3.49 8.34
N ASN A 77 30.78 2.55 9.13
CA ASN A 77 30.00 1.47 9.72
C ASN A 77 29.22 0.64 8.68
N VAL A 78 29.87 0.36 7.55
CA VAL A 78 29.29 -0.46 6.47
C VAL A 78 29.46 -1.94 6.82
N LEU A 79 28.37 -2.70 6.84
CA LEU A 79 28.40 -4.14 6.99
C LEU A 79 28.27 -4.84 5.64
N VAL A 80 28.72 -6.09 5.56
CA VAL A 80 28.50 -6.99 4.42
C VAL A 80 27.75 -8.21 4.94
N GLY A 81 26.55 -8.44 4.42
CA GLY A 81 25.57 -9.37 4.98
C GLY A 81 24.46 -9.72 3.99
N ASP A 82 23.32 -10.19 4.47
CA ASP A 82 22.15 -10.47 3.61
C ASP A 82 21.16 -9.30 3.65
N VAL A 83 20.77 -8.80 2.48
CA VAL A 83 19.89 -7.64 2.30
C VAL A 83 18.54 -8.08 1.73
N TRP A 84 17.45 -7.76 2.40
CA TRP A 84 16.10 -8.12 1.98
C TRP A 84 15.23 -6.89 1.79
N VAL A 85 14.42 -6.89 0.73
CA VAL A 85 13.39 -5.87 0.51
C VAL A 85 12.07 -6.35 1.10
N CYS A 86 11.48 -5.56 1.99
CA CYS A 86 10.20 -5.79 2.62
C CYS A 86 9.16 -4.91 1.93
N SER A 87 8.33 -5.49 1.06
CA SER A 87 7.40 -4.73 0.21
C SER A 87 5.98 -5.29 0.20
N GLY A 88 5.05 -4.47 -0.26
CA GLY A 88 3.61 -4.73 -0.29
C GLY A 88 2.83 -3.57 0.30
N GLN A 89 1.66 -3.89 0.86
CA GLN A 89 0.74 -2.89 1.40
C GLN A 89 0.76 -2.84 2.94
N SER A 90 -0.36 -2.44 3.54
CA SER A 90 -0.53 -2.17 4.97
C SER A 90 -0.03 -3.28 5.89
N ASN A 91 -0.16 -4.55 5.50
CA ASN A 91 0.30 -5.67 6.33
C ASN A 91 1.84 -5.82 6.36
N MET A 92 2.54 -5.35 5.32
CA MET A 92 4.00 -5.20 5.31
C MET A 92 4.43 -3.89 5.97
N GLU A 93 3.71 -2.80 5.71
CA GLU A 93 3.99 -1.47 6.28
C GLU A 93 3.77 -1.42 7.80
N PHE A 94 2.87 -2.27 8.33
CA PHE A 94 2.50 -2.39 9.73
C PHE A 94 3.70 -2.30 10.68
N GLY A 95 3.78 -1.20 11.44
CA GLY A 95 4.90 -0.91 12.31
C GLY A 95 4.90 -1.67 13.64
N MET A 96 6.07 -1.73 14.26
CA MET A 96 6.29 -2.41 15.55
C MET A 96 5.38 -1.92 16.68
N GLY A 97 4.93 -0.66 16.67
CA GLY A 97 4.06 -0.11 17.71
C GLY A 97 2.70 -0.82 17.85
N TYR A 98 2.22 -1.47 16.78
CA TYR A 98 0.89 -2.10 16.73
C TYR A 98 0.89 -3.62 16.92
N THR A 99 2.07 -4.23 17.04
CA THR A 99 2.17 -5.70 17.18
C THR A 99 1.65 -6.15 18.53
N ARG A 100 1.36 -7.45 18.65
CA ARG A 100 1.22 -8.07 19.97
C ARG A 100 2.54 -7.85 20.75
N ASP A 101 2.43 -7.58 22.05
CA ASP A 101 3.59 -7.41 22.95
C ASP A 101 4.55 -6.27 22.52
N SER A 102 4.04 -5.25 21.82
CA SER A 102 4.86 -4.21 21.16
C SER A 102 5.84 -3.51 22.10
N LEU A 103 5.43 -3.18 23.32
CA LEU A 103 6.32 -2.53 24.30
C LEU A 103 7.54 -3.40 24.64
N GLN A 104 7.35 -4.71 24.86
CA GLN A 104 8.46 -5.62 25.12
C GLN A 104 9.34 -5.80 23.88
N GLU A 105 8.72 -5.99 22.72
CA GLU A 105 9.43 -6.24 21.47
C GLU A 105 10.28 -5.04 21.03
N ILE A 106 9.77 -3.81 21.18
CA ILE A 106 10.50 -2.57 20.90
C ILE A 106 11.65 -2.42 21.89
N ALA A 107 11.42 -2.61 23.18
CA ALA A 107 12.47 -2.49 24.20
C ALA A 107 13.62 -3.48 23.97
N ALA A 108 13.32 -4.68 23.46
CA ALA A 108 14.29 -5.72 23.14
C ALA A 108 14.99 -5.53 21.77
N ALA A 109 14.57 -4.59 20.92
CA ALA A 109 15.05 -4.42 19.55
C ALA A 109 16.44 -3.76 19.44
N ASN A 110 17.44 -4.33 20.13
CA ASN A 110 18.82 -3.84 20.15
C ASN A 110 19.77 -4.79 19.42
N TYR A 111 19.72 -4.75 18.08
CA TYR A 111 20.48 -5.65 17.21
C TYR A 111 21.48 -4.85 16.35
N PRO A 112 22.69 -4.57 16.84
CA PRO A 112 23.65 -3.72 16.14
C PRO A 112 24.26 -4.32 14.87
N ASN A 113 23.83 -5.50 14.43
CA ASN A 113 24.16 -6.08 13.13
C ASN A 113 22.94 -6.21 12.20
N ILE A 114 21.78 -5.72 12.64
CA ILE A 114 20.60 -5.51 11.80
C ILE A 114 20.54 -4.01 11.45
N ARG A 115 20.28 -3.71 10.18
CA ARG A 115 20.18 -2.35 9.66
C ARG A 115 18.86 -2.16 8.94
N LEU A 116 18.25 -1.00 9.16
CA LEU A 116 16.91 -0.68 8.70
C LEU A 116 16.98 0.51 7.75
N MET A 117 16.29 0.43 6.62
CA MET A 117 16.12 1.55 5.69
C MET A 117 14.65 1.63 5.29
N VAL A 118 14.06 2.82 5.37
CA VAL A 118 12.68 3.07 4.96
C VAL A 118 12.69 3.93 3.70
N VAL A 119 12.12 3.43 2.61
CA VAL A 119 11.89 4.21 1.40
C VAL A 119 10.67 5.10 1.65
N PRO A 120 10.78 6.43 1.51
CA PRO A 120 9.65 7.33 1.73
C PRO A 120 8.55 7.09 0.70
N HIS A 121 7.31 7.36 1.11
CA HIS A 121 6.17 7.39 0.19
C HIS A 121 6.41 8.42 -0.89
N ASN A 122 6.34 7.99 -2.14
CA ASN A 122 6.65 8.83 -3.27
C ASN A 122 5.83 8.34 -4.48
N LEU A 123 4.78 9.08 -4.82
CA LEU A 123 3.95 8.80 -5.99
C LEU A 123 4.54 9.53 -7.19
N GLN A 124 4.87 8.79 -8.25
CA GLN A 124 5.56 9.36 -9.41
C GLN A 124 5.04 8.79 -10.72
N ILE A 125 4.70 9.67 -11.65
CA ILE A 125 4.29 9.30 -13.02
C ILE A 125 5.45 8.66 -13.81
N ASP A 126 6.68 9.07 -13.52
CA ASP A 126 7.88 8.57 -14.17
C ASP A 126 8.87 7.90 -13.19
N PRO A 127 9.59 6.85 -13.63
CA PRO A 127 10.57 6.17 -12.79
C PRO A 127 11.64 7.12 -12.24
N GLN A 128 11.77 7.14 -10.92
CA GLN A 128 12.78 7.94 -10.25
C GLN A 128 14.11 7.21 -10.19
N ALA A 129 15.19 7.96 -10.39
CA ALA A 129 16.55 7.46 -10.25
C ALA A 129 17.12 7.64 -8.83
N ARG A 130 16.43 8.42 -7.98
CA ARG A 130 16.89 8.81 -6.65
C ARG A 130 15.74 8.72 -5.65
N THR A 131 16.10 8.42 -4.40
CA THR A 131 15.20 8.49 -3.26
C THR A 131 15.97 9.05 -2.06
N ASN A 132 15.31 9.83 -1.21
CA ASN A 132 15.95 10.40 -0.03
C ASN A 132 15.70 9.48 1.17
N THR A 133 16.67 8.64 1.48
CA THR A 133 16.60 7.67 2.57
C THR A 133 17.99 7.45 3.15
N SER A 134 18.05 6.88 4.35
CA SER A 134 19.29 6.55 5.05
C SER A 134 19.11 5.27 5.88
N TRP A 135 20.21 4.56 6.10
CA TRP A 135 20.26 3.39 6.96
C TRP A 135 20.38 3.76 8.43
N ALA A 136 19.66 3.03 9.27
CA ALA A 136 19.71 3.12 10.72
C ALA A 136 20.18 1.80 11.34
N VAL A 137 20.89 1.89 12.47
CA VAL A 137 21.17 0.75 13.34
C VAL A 137 19.87 0.30 14.01
N CYS A 138 19.58 -1.00 14.01
CA CYS A 138 18.42 -1.52 14.75
C CYS A 138 18.59 -1.26 16.26
N THR A 139 17.76 -0.34 16.76
CA THR A 139 17.66 0.06 18.15
C THR A 139 16.17 0.23 18.48
N PRO A 140 15.76 0.26 19.77
CA PRO A 140 14.38 0.54 20.14
C PRO A 140 13.81 1.81 19.49
N ALA A 141 14.62 2.87 19.38
CA ALA A 141 14.21 4.11 18.73
C ALA A 141 14.04 3.95 17.21
N ALA A 142 14.95 3.21 16.55
CA ALA A 142 14.92 3.02 15.10
C ALA A 142 13.78 2.12 14.62
N VAL A 143 13.35 1.14 15.40
CA VAL A 143 12.18 0.30 15.05
C VAL A 143 10.85 0.99 15.31
N ASN A 144 10.83 2.05 16.13
CA ASN A 144 9.63 2.78 16.54
C ASN A 144 9.59 4.22 15.98
N THR A 145 10.19 4.46 14.81
CA THR A 145 10.24 5.80 14.21
C THR A 145 8.88 6.25 13.66
N GLN A 146 8.56 7.54 13.80
CA GLN A 146 7.43 8.17 13.09
C GLN A 146 7.67 8.33 11.57
N ASN A 147 8.89 8.07 11.08
CA ASN A 147 9.21 8.05 9.66
C ASN A 147 8.66 6.81 8.93
N GLY A 148 8.04 5.88 9.68
CA GLY A 148 7.18 4.84 9.12
C GLY A 148 5.72 5.20 9.38
N THR A 149 4.90 5.03 8.36
CA THR A 149 3.44 5.01 8.45
C THR A 149 3.05 3.84 9.36
N TRP A 150 2.25 4.11 10.40
CA TRP A 150 1.87 3.15 11.45
C TRP A 150 2.94 2.86 12.52
N ASN A 151 3.52 3.90 13.15
CA ASN A 151 4.36 3.80 14.37
C ASN A 151 5.54 2.81 14.25
N GLY A 152 6.40 2.98 13.25
CA GLY A 152 7.70 2.30 13.22
C GLY A 152 8.08 1.64 11.90
N PHE A 153 9.13 0.81 11.97
CA PHE A 153 9.58 -0.04 10.88
C PHE A 153 8.69 -1.28 10.77
N SER A 154 8.60 -1.85 9.56
CA SER A 154 7.86 -3.07 9.21
C SER A 154 8.10 -4.18 10.24
N ALA A 155 7.05 -4.53 10.98
CA ALA A 155 7.11 -5.58 11.97
C ALA A 155 7.44 -6.94 11.34
N VAL A 156 6.85 -7.23 10.18
CA VAL A 156 7.12 -8.47 9.41
C VAL A 156 8.59 -8.51 9.02
N GLY A 157 9.13 -7.42 8.45
CA GLY A 157 10.54 -7.32 8.07
C GLY A 157 11.48 -7.46 9.27
N TYR A 158 11.18 -6.76 10.37
CA TYR A 158 11.98 -6.83 11.60
C TYR A 158 12.03 -8.24 12.18
N PHE A 159 10.87 -8.89 12.40
CA PHE A 159 10.85 -10.23 12.97
C PHE A 159 11.53 -11.24 12.06
N PHE A 160 11.32 -11.16 10.74
CA PHE A 160 12.06 -11.99 9.77
C PHE A 160 13.58 -11.83 9.91
N GLY A 161 14.07 -10.58 9.91
CA GLY A 161 15.50 -10.31 10.01
C GLY A 161 16.09 -10.72 11.37
N ARG A 162 15.32 -10.56 12.45
CA ARG A 162 15.71 -11.02 13.80
C ARG A 162 15.87 -12.54 13.85
N GLU A 163 14.88 -13.29 13.36
CA GLU A 163 14.97 -14.75 13.33
C GLU A 163 16.15 -15.22 12.47
N LEU A 164 16.34 -14.68 11.27
CA LEU A 164 17.51 -14.99 10.44
C LEU A 164 18.84 -14.64 11.12
N TYR A 165 18.93 -13.50 11.80
CA TYR A 165 20.15 -13.12 12.52
C TYR A 165 20.45 -14.06 13.70
N ASN A 166 19.43 -14.48 14.43
CA ASN A 166 19.58 -15.41 15.55
C ASN A 166 20.08 -16.78 15.10
N ASP A 167 19.68 -17.23 13.91
CA ASP A 167 20.08 -18.53 13.36
C ASP A 167 21.43 -18.47 12.59
N LEU A 168 21.64 -17.41 11.81
CA LEU A 168 22.78 -17.33 10.87
C LEU A 168 23.95 -16.49 11.37
N HIS A 169 23.74 -15.65 12.39
CA HIS A 169 24.70 -14.69 12.94
C HIS A 169 25.41 -13.82 11.89
N THR A 170 24.77 -13.63 10.73
CA THR A 170 25.26 -12.83 9.61
C THR A 170 24.58 -11.46 9.66
N PRO A 171 25.27 -10.33 9.40
CA PRO A 171 24.62 -9.03 9.32
C PRO A 171 23.40 -9.04 8.39
N ILE A 172 22.32 -8.36 8.77
CA ILE A 172 21.07 -8.30 8.00
C ILE A 172 20.73 -6.86 7.67
N GLY A 173 20.49 -6.58 6.39
CA GLY A 173 19.91 -5.32 5.92
C GLY A 173 18.44 -5.51 5.55
N LEU A 174 17.56 -4.64 6.03
CA LEU A 174 16.13 -4.66 5.74
C LEU A 174 15.72 -3.33 5.10
N ILE A 175 15.20 -3.40 3.88
CA ILE A 175 14.73 -2.25 3.11
C ILE A 175 13.21 -2.30 3.07
N GLN A 176 12.54 -1.45 3.83
CA GLN A 176 11.09 -1.29 3.74
C GLN A 176 10.74 -0.38 2.56
N SER A 177 9.92 -0.90 1.65
CA SER A 177 9.26 -0.15 0.59
C SER A 177 7.82 -0.64 0.49
N ALA A 178 6.95 -0.12 1.35
CA ALA A 178 5.55 -0.53 1.47
C ALA A 178 4.66 0.70 1.62
N PHE A 179 3.40 0.60 1.19
CA PHE A 179 2.41 1.69 1.26
C PHE A 179 1.02 1.08 1.46
N GLY A 180 0.35 1.43 2.56
CA GLY A 180 -0.98 0.95 2.95
C GLY A 180 -2.09 1.16 1.92
N GLY A 181 -2.99 0.17 1.77
CA GLY A 181 -4.16 0.29 0.90
C GLY A 181 -3.86 0.38 -0.60
N THR A 182 -2.74 -0.21 -1.05
CA THR A 182 -2.28 -0.11 -2.44
C THR A 182 -2.41 -1.42 -3.22
N ASN A 183 -2.75 -1.30 -4.50
CA ASN A 183 -2.86 -2.40 -5.45
C ASN A 183 -1.50 -2.84 -5.99
N ALA A 184 -1.36 -4.13 -6.32
CA ALA A 184 -0.13 -4.69 -6.90
C ALA A 184 0.28 -4.06 -8.25
N GLU A 185 -0.66 -3.57 -9.06
CA GLU A 185 -0.32 -2.91 -10.33
C GLU A 185 0.39 -1.57 -10.13
N SER A 186 0.20 -0.89 -9.00
CA SER A 186 0.97 0.31 -8.68
C SER A 186 2.46 0.00 -8.46
N TRP A 187 2.76 -1.21 -8.00
CA TRP A 187 4.12 -1.74 -7.75
C TRP A 187 4.76 -2.39 -8.97
N THR A 188 4.10 -2.41 -10.13
CA THR A 188 4.59 -3.04 -11.37
C THR A 188 4.92 -1.99 -12.43
N SER A 189 6.04 -2.15 -13.15
CA SER A 189 6.45 -1.18 -14.16
C SER A 189 5.46 -1.06 -15.32
N TYR A 190 5.45 0.11 -15.97
CA TYR A 190 4.64 0.37 -17.16
C TYR A 190 4.88 -0.69 -18.24
N GLU A 191 6.15 -1.05 -18.47
CA GLU A 191 6.50 -2.02 -19.52
C GLU A 191 5.96 -3.41 -19.23
N ALA A 192 6.06 -3.86 -17.98
CA ALA A 192 5.59 -5.19 -17.58
C ALA A 192 4.05 -5.29 -17.62
N LEU A 193 3.34 -4.28 -17.13
CA LEU A 193 1.88 -4.23 -17.23
C LEU A 193 1.43 -4.25 -18.71
N LYS A 194 2.05 -3.41 -19.55
CA LYS A 194 1.72 -3.34 -20.97
C LYS A 194 1.95 -4.66 -21.70
N ALA A 195 3.04 -5.37 -21.36
CA ALA A 195 3.43 -6.60 -22.02
C ALA A 195 2.66 -7.84 -21.52
N HIS A 196 2.33 -7.88 -20.23
CA HIS A 196 1.90 -9.12 -19.58
C HIS A 196 0.51 -9.08 -18.95
N VAL A 197 -0.08 -7.89 -18.78
CA VAL A 197 -1.39 -7.74 -18.10
C VAL A 197 -2.30 -6.78 -18.90
N PRO A 198 -2.94 -7.26 -19.99
CA PRO A 198 -3.68 -6.43 -20.95
C PRO A 198 -4.80 -5.57 -20.37
N ASP A 199 -5.37 -5.98 -19.23
CA ASP A 199 -6.48 -5.31 -18.55
C ASP A 199 -6.14 -3.86 -18.15
N PHE A 200 -4.85 -3.54 -17.99
CA PHE A 200 -4.39 -2.20 -17.61
C PHE A 200 -4.15 -1.26 -18.80
N LYS A 201 -4.33 -1.72 -20.05
CA LYS A 201 -4.12 -0.87 -21.25
C LYS A 201 -4.87 0.47 -21.20
N PRO A 202 -6.15 0.55 -20.75
CA PRO A 202 -6.85 1.84 -20.66
C PRO A 202 -6.16 2.81 -19.69
N GLN A 203 -5.77 2.35 -18.51
CA GLN A 203 -5.08 3.15 -17.50
C GLN A 203 -3.69 3.58 -17.98
N LEU A 204 -2.97 2.70 -18.67
CA LEU A 204 -1.65 3.04 -19.24
C LEU A 204 -1.77 4.10 -20.34
N ALA A 205 -2.84 4.08 -21.14
CA ALA A 205 -3.11 5.14 -22.12
C ALA A 205 -3.42 6.49 -21.45
N GLN A 206 -4.11 6.48 -20.31
CA GLN A 206 -4.31 7.69 -19.50
C GLN A 206 -2.99 8.22 -18.95
N LEU A 207 -2.10 7.34 -18.47
CA LEU A 207 -0.76 7.73 -18.00
C LEU A 207 0.07 8.35 -19.12
N ASP A 208 0.04 7.77 -20.32
CA ASP A 208 0.74 8.33 -21.49
C ASP A 208 0.21 9.73 -21.85
N ALA A 209 -1.10 9.96 -21.71
CA ALA A 209 -1.67 11.29 -21.88
C ALA A 209 -1.18 12.28 -20.81
N GLU A 210 -1.12 11.88 -19.53
CA GLU A 210 -0.57 12.76 -18.47
C GLU A 210 0.91 13.08 -18.68
N ARG A 211 1.71 12.11 -19.14
CA ARG A 211 3.12 12.33 -19.49
C ARG A 211 3.28 13.35 -20.62
N ALA A 212 2.41 13.28 -21.63
CA ALA A 212 2.45 14.21 -22.76
C ALA A 212 2.15 15.66 -22.37
N ILE A 213 1.33 15.86 -21.32
CA ILE A 213 1.03 17.19 -20.78
C ILE A 213 2.17 17.71 -19.92
N GLY A 214 2.74 16.84 -19.08
CA GLY A 214 3.82 17.19 -18.15
C GLY A 214 3.36 18.03 -16.95
N ALA A 215 4.21 18.06 -15.91
CA ALA A 215 3.89 18.67 -14.62
C ALA A 215 3.27 20.08 -14.67
N PRO A 216 3.73 21.03 -15.51
CA PRO A 216 3.14 22.35 -15.56
C PRO A 216 1.66 22.38 -15.98
N GLY A 217 1.20 21.38 -16.75
CA GLY A 217 -0.18 21.33 -17.26
C GLY A 217 -1.11 20.43 -16.45
N TRP A 218 -0.63 19.69 -15.45
CA TRP A 218 -1.46 18.77 -14.67
C TRP A 218 -2.54 19.49 -13.88
N ALA A 219 -2.19 20.59 -13.20
CA ALA A 219 -3.15 21.37 -12.41
C ALA A 219 -4.29 21.92 -13.28
N GLU A 220 -3.98 22.50 -14.45
CA GLU A 220 -4.99 23.01 -15.38
C GLU A 220 -5.91 21.90 -15.90
N ARG A 221 -5.35 20.72 -16.23
CA ARG A 221 -6.13 19.57 -16.64
C ARG A 221 -7.00 19.02 -15.53
N GLN A 222 -6.50 18.98 -14.31
CA GLN A 222 -7.25 18.49 -13.16
C GLN A 222 -8.45 19.41 -12.91
N VAL A 223 -8.23 20.73 -12.84
CA VAL A 223 -9.31 21.73 -12.76
C VAL A 223 -10.35 21.55 -13.87
N ALA A 224 -9.92 21.25 -15.10
CA ALA A 224 -10.85 20.98 -16.21
C ALA A 224 -11.67 19.68 -16.00
N LYS A 225 -11.07 18.61 -15.47
CA LYS A 225 -11.77 17.36 -15.13
C LYS A 225 -12.76 17.58 -14.00
N ASP A 226 -12.36 18.27 -12.93
CA ASP A 226 -13.24 18.57 -11.79
C ASP A 226 -14.42 19.40 -12.23
N ASN A 227 -14.19 20.48 -12.99
CA ASN A 227 -15.25 21.30 -13.54
C ASN A 227 -16.20 20.50 -14.42
N ALA A 228 -15.70 19.61 -15.30
CA ALA A 228 -16.54 18.75 -16.11
C ALA A 228 -17.38 17.78 -15.26
N TRP A 229 -16.78 17.20 -14.21
CA TRP A 229 -17.48 16.31 -13.29
C TRP A 229 -18.59 17.05 -12.52
N TYR A 230 -18.31 18.25 -12.00
CA TYR A 230 -19.33 19.06 -11.33
C TYR A 230 -20.43 19.50 -12.29
N GLN A 231 -20.12 19.92 -13.51
CA GLN A 231 -21.16 20.26 -14.51
C GLN A 231 -22.10 19.08 -14.80
N GLN A 232 -21.56 17.87 -14.80
CA GLN A 232 -22.34 16.66 -15.06
C GLN A 232 -23.15 16.20 -13.85
N ASN A 233 -22.59 16.27 -12.64
CA ASN A 233 -23.14 15.58 -11.46
C ASN A 233 -23.70 16.53 -10.39
N ASP A 234 -23.29 17.80 -10.34
CA ASP A 234 -23.71 18.77 -9.32
C ASP A 234 -24.75 19.77 -9.90
N PRO A 235 -26.04 19.67 -9.52
CA PRO A 235 -27.08 20.64 -9.92
C PRO A 235 -26.72 22.11 -9.65
N GLY A 236 -26.00 22.39 -8.57
CA GLY A 236 -25.57 23.74 -8.21
C GLY A 236 -24.48 24.31 -9.09
N SER A 237 -23.80 23.47 -9.87
CA SER A 237 -22.74 23.87 -10.80
C SER A 237 -23.21 24.06 -12.24
N LYS A 238 -24.46 23.69 -12.58
CA LYS A 238 -24.95 23.73 -13.96
C LYS A 238 -25.03 25.15 -14.52
N GLU A 239 -24.39 25.36 -15.67
CA GLU A 239 -24.44 26.56 -16.53
C GLU A 239 -24.11 27.91 -15.82
N GLY A 240 -23.08 28.62 -16.31
CA GLY A 240 -22.69 29.92 -15.77
C GLY A 240 -22.16 29.81 -14.33
N LEU A 241 -22.62 30.68 -13.43
CA LEU A 241 -22.23 30.68 -12.01
C LEU A 241 -23.09 29.75 -11.15
N GLY A 242 -24.20 29.21 -11.66
CA GLY A 242 -25.10 28.33 -10.90
C GLY A 242 -25.45 28.88 -9.52
N TRP A 243 -25.22 28.08 -8.48
CA TRP A 243 -25.44 28.46 -7.09
C TRP A 243 -24.32 29.31 -6.47
N ALA A 244 -23.30 29.73 -7.23
CA ALA A 244 -22.36 30.76 -6.83
C ALA A 244 -22.80 32.18 -7.22
N ASP A 245 -23.85 32.33 -8.05
CA ASP A 245 -24.29 33.64 -8.53
C ASP A 245 -24.70 34.56 -7.37
N SER A 246 -24.10 35.75 -7.29
CA SER A 246 -24.35 36.71 -6.20
C SER A 246 -25.80 37.17 -6.09
N SER A 247 -26.60 37.05 -7.15
CA SER A 247 -28.00 37.47 -7.21
C SER A 247 -29.01 36.37 -6.85
N LEU A 248 -28.54 35.13 -6.61
CA LEU A 248 -29.41 34.01 -6.28
C LEU A 248 -30.16 34.25 -4.94
N ASP A 249 -31.49 34.16 -4.99
CA ASP A 249 -32.31 34.11 -3.78
C ASP A 249 -32.21 32.72 -3.11
N VAL A 250 -31.67 32.72 -1.89
CA VAL A 250 -31.52 31.52 -1.05
C VAL A 250 -32.34 31.59 0.22
N SER A 251 -33.33 32.48 0.31
CA SER A 251 -34.19 32.64 1.49
C SER A 251 -34.94 31.34 1.87
N ALA A 252 -35.28 30.52 0.87
CA ALA A 252 -35.93 29.23 1.04
C ALA A 252 -34.97 28.09 1.44
N TRP A 253 -33.66 28.30 1.42
CA TRP A 253 -32.70 27.28 1.81
C TRP A 253 -32.70 27.11 3.34
N PRO A 254 -32.58 25.89 3.86
CA PRO A 254 -32.42 25.67 5.29
C PRO A 254 -31.14 26.33 5.83
N VAL A 255 -31.10 26.54 7.14
CA VAL A 255 -29.97 27.17 7.84
C VAL A 255 -29.16 26.12 8.58
N MET A 256 -27.84 26.26 8.57
CA MET A 256 -26.89 25.47 9.34
C MET A 256 -25.86 26.39 9.99
N ALA A 257 -25.59 26.18 11.27
CA ALA A 257 -24.52 26.88 11.97
C ALA A 257 -23.16 26.26 11.60
N LEU A 258 -22.25 27.07 11.07
CA LEU A 258 -20.88 26.71 10.73
C LEU A 258 -19.88 27.47 11.63
N PRO A 259 -18.70 26.89 11.91
CA PRO A 259 -18.20 25.61 11.40
C PRO A 259 -18.76 24.36 12.13
N GLY A 260 -18.48 23.18 11.55
CA GLY A 260 -18.66 21.84 12.11
C GLY A 260 -19.21 20.85 11.07
N TYR A 261 -18.86 19.58 11.22
CA TYR A 261 -19.27 18.49 10.35
C TYR A 261 -20.80 18.36 10.25
N TRP A 262 -21.35 18.24 9.05
CA TRP A 262 -22.79 18.24 8.83
C TRP A 262 -23.50 17.02 9.45
N GLU A 263 -22.80 15.91 9.64
CA GLU A 263 -23.30 14.67 10.27
C GLU A 263 -23.68 14.94 11.73
N THR A 264 -23.00 15.90 12.36
CA THR A 264 -23.20 16.26 13.76
C THR A 264 -24.27 17.35 13.95
N LYS A 265 -24.82 17.90 12.86
CA LYS A 265 -25.76 19.03 12.92
C LYS A 265 -27.22 18.60 13.13
N GLY A 266 -27.48 17.30 13.25
CA GLY A 266 -28.82 16.76 13.51
C GLY A 266 -29.78 16.88 12.32
N VAL A 267 -29.25 17.02 11.10
CA VAL A 267 -30.00 16.99 9.85
C VAL A 267 -30.05 15.53 9.36
N PRO A 268 -31.21 14.85 9.37
CA PRO A 268 -31.28 13.43 9.05
C PRO A 268 -30.72 13.06 7.66
N GLU A 269 -30.93 13.93 6.68
CA GLU A 269 -30.46 13.75 5.30
C GLU A 269 -28.93 13.83 5.17
N LEU A 270 -28.25 14.41 6.15
CA LEU A 270 -26.80 14.59 6.18
C LEU A 270 -26.09 13.68 7.19
N ALA A 271 -26.83 12.84 7.92
CA ALA A 271 -26.25 12.03 8.99
C ALA A 271 -25.26 10.95 8.51
N ASN A 272 -25.32 10.57 7.22
CA ASN A 272 -24.42 9.61 6.56
C ASN A 272 -24.29 9.96 5.07
N PHE A 273 -24.15 11.26 4.76
CA PHE A 273 -24.21 11.74 3.38
C PHE A 273 -22.83 12.05 2.84
N ASP A 274 -22.40 11.30 1.82
CA ASP A 274 -21.24 11.63 1.02
C ASP A 274 -21.70 12.25 -0.31
N GLY A 275 -21.18 13.42 -0.65
CA GLY A 275 -21.56 14.15 -1.84
C GLY A 275 -21.32 15.65 -1.76
N VAL A 276 -22.08 16.40 -2.55
CA VAL A 276 -21.91 17.85 -2.72
C VAL A 276 -22.94 18.62 -1.92
N VAL A 277 -22.48 19.50 -1.04
CA VAL A 277 -23.30 20.47 -0.30
C VAL A 277 -22.80 21.89 -0.57
N TRP A 278 -23.74 22.79 -0.84
CA TRP A 278 -23.45 24.21 -1.03
C TRP A 278 -23.83 25.01 0.21
N PHE A 279 -22.96 25.95 0.58
CA PHE A 279 -23.17 26.91 1.66
C PHE A 279 -23.13 28.33 1.12
N ARG A 280 -24.04 29.19 1.59
CA ARG A 280 -24.09 30.60 1.24
C ARG A 280 -24.37 31.49 2.43
N ARG A 281 -23.77 32.68 2.42
CA ARG A 281 -23.98 33.70 3.43
C ARG A 281 -23.79 35.11 2.86
N GLU A 282 -24.55 36.04 3.40
CA GLU A 282 -24.29 37.48 3.26
C GLU A 282 -23.44 37.97 4.45
N PHE A 283 -22.52 38.89 4.19
CA PHE A 283 -21.69 39.52 5.22
C PHE A 283 -21.37 40.96 4.82
N ASP A 284 -21.08 41.80 5.80
CA ASP A 284 -20.72 43.20 5.58
C ASP A 284 -19.21 43.39 5.66
N VAL A 285 -18.68 44.21 4.75
CA VAL A 285 -17.27 44.64 4.72
C VAL A 285 -17.20 46.11 5.12
N PRO A 286 -16.42 46.46 6.16
CA PRO A 286 -16.18 47.86 6.53
C PRO A 286 -15.53 48.66 5.40
N GLU A 287 -15.85 49.97 5.31
CA GLU A 287 -15.27 50.85 4.28
C GLU A 287 -13.74 50.89 4.32
N ASP A 288 -13.14 50.82 5.50
CA ASP A 288 -11.69 50.86 5.71
C ASP A 288 -10.98 49.52 5.43
N ALA A 289 -11.74 48.45 5.17
CA ALA A 289 -11.21 47.17 4.69
C ALA A 289 -11.11 47.12 3.15
N VAL A 290 -11.90 47.92 2.43
CA VAL A 290 -11.92 47.91 0.96
C VAL A 290 -10.58 48.40 0.40
N GLY A 291 -10.03 47.65 -0.55
CA GLY A 291 -8.76 47.98 -1.21
C GLY A 291 -7.52 47.47 -0.48
N LYS A 292 -7.65 46.93 0.74
CA LYS A 292 -6.59 46.21 1.45
C LYS A 292 -6.42 44.80 0.90
N ASP A 293 -5.28 44.19 1.21
CA ASP A 293 -5.06 42.76 1.00
C ASP A 293 -5.94 41.98 1.99
N ILE A 294 -6.79 41.10 1.46
CA ILE A 294 -7.73 40.28 2.24
C ILE A 294 -7.54 38.82 1.88
N THR A 295 -7.55 37.94 2.88
CA THR A 295 -7.44 36.48 2.71
C THR A 295 -8.61 35.79 3.40
N LEU A 296 -9.29 34.89 2.69
CA LEU A 296 -10.34 34.02 3.24
C LEU A 296 -9.72 32.79 3.88
N HIS A 297 -10.06 32.53 5.14
CA HIS A 297 -9.62 31.38 5.91
C HIS A 297 -10.80 30.50 6.29
N PHE A 298 -10.63 29.18 6.16
CA PHE A 298 -11.57 28.14 6.62
C PHE A 298 -10.94 26.75 6.47
N ALA A 299 -11.64 25.71 6.93
CA ALA A 299 -11.30 24.32 6.67
C ALA A 299 -12.53 23.58 6.14
N VAL A 300 -12.32 22.60 5.27
CA VAL A 300 -13.38 21.72 4.76
C VAL A 300 -12.92 20.28 4.79
N ASP A 301 -13.88 19.38 4.80
CA ASP A 301 -13.70 17.96 4.58
C ASP A 301 -14.69 17.54 3.46
N ASP A 302 -14.25 17.08 2.28
CA ASP A 302 -12.86 16.90 1.82
C ASP A 302 -12.33 18.09 0.99
N ASP A 303 -13.10 18.49 -0.02
CA ASP A 303 -12.69 19.40 -1.07
C ASP A 303 -13.60 20.63 -1.13
N ASP A 304 -13.09 21.77 -1.58
CA ASP A 304 -13.92 22.96 -1.79
C ASP A 304 -13.67 23.71 -3.08
N THR A 305 -14.66 24.53 -3.41
CA THR A 305 -14.46 25.73 -4.22
C THR A 305 -15.23 26.88 -3.59
N ALA A 306 -14.60 28.07 -3.53
CA ALA A 306 -15.17 29.25 -2.91
C ALA A 306 -15.33 30.41 -3.90
N TRP A 307 -16.43 31.14 -3.75
CA TRP A 307 -16.73 32.35 -4.51
C TRP A 307 -17.12 33.50 -3.60
N ILE A 308 -16.64 34.70 -3.92
CA ILE A 308 -17.11 35.94 -3.32
C ILE A 308 -17.72 36.80 -4.43
N ASN A 309 -18.97 37.23 -4.23
CA ASN A 309 -19.73 38.00 -5.22
C ASN A 309 -19.73 37.36 -6.63
N GLY A 310 -19.78 36.03 -6.69
CA GLY A 310 -19.75 35.28 -7.95
C GLY A 310 -18.37 35.12 -8.59
N VAL A 311 -17.30 35.69 -8.01
CA VAL A 311 -15.93 35.51 -8.48
C VAL A 311 -15.31 34.34 -7.74
N ASN A 312 -14.75 33.36 -8.47
CA ASN A 312 -14.01 32.25 -7.86
C ASN A 312 -12.73 32.80 -7.21
N VAL A 313 -12.56 32.54 -5.92
CA VAL A 313 -11.42 33.03 -5.13
C VAL A 313 -10.44 31.91 -4.74
N GLY A 314 -10.82 30.65 -4.93
CA GLY A 314 -9.96 29.51 -4.65
C GLY A 314 -10.69 28.17 -4.73
N ALA A 315 -9.90 27.11 -4.87
CA ALA A 315 -10.30 25.72 -4.74
C ALA A 315 -9.12 24.94 -4.18
N THR A 316 -9.39 23.93 -3.37
CA THR A 316 -8.38 23.02 -2.81
C THR A 316 -9.03 21.69 -2.54
N ASP A 317 -8.29 20.63 -2.83
CA ASP A 317 -8.68 19.25 -2.58
C ASP A 317 -7.80 18.72 -1.44
N LEU A 318 -8.36 17.95 -0.49
CA LEU A 318 -7.79 17.38 0.76
C LEU A 318 -8.31 18.01 2.07
N PHE A 319 -8.93 17.21 2.93
CA PHE A 319 -9.50 17.65 4.21
C PHE A 319 -8.48 18.22 5.23
N THR A 320 -7.20 17.85 5.12
CA THR A 320 -6.15 18.23 6.10
C THR A 320 -5.55 19.62 5.89
N VAL A 321 -5.83 20.27 4.76
CA VAL A 321 -5.24 21.56 4.41
C VAL A 321 -6.12 22.70 4.93
N GLN A 322 -5.57 23.66 5.67
CA GLN A 322 -6.31 24.89 5.98
C GLN A 322 -6.36 25.78 4.73
N ARG A 323 -7.53 26.29 4.39
CA ARG A 323 -7.73 27.15 3.22
C ARG A 323 -7.29 28.56 3.55
N ALA A 324 -6.52 29.17 2.66
CA ALA A 324 -6.07 30.56 2.74
C ALA A 324 -6.08 31.17 1.33
N TYR A 325 -7.22 31.76 0.94
CA TYR A 325 -7.43 32.26 -0.41
C TYR A 325 -7.33 33.78 -0.46
N LYS A 326 -6.33 34.30 -1.17
CA LYS A 326 -6.19 35.74 -1.37
C LYS A 326 -7.31 36.25 -2.27
N ILE A 327 -8.07 37.21 -1.77
CA ILE A 327 -9.20 37.78 -2.50
C ILE A 327 -8.66 38.81 -3.51
N PRO A 328 -8.98 38.69 -4.81
CA PRO A 328 -8.54 39.68 -5.80
C PRO A 328 -9.08 41.07 -5.50
N HIS A 329 -8.28 42.10 -5.76
CA HIS A 329 -8.73 43.49 -5.64
C HIS A 329 -9.95 43.75 -6.53
N GLY A 330 -10.91 44.52 -6.01
CA GLY A 330 -12.15 44.88 -6.70
C GLY A 330 -13.28 43.86 -6.58
N VAL A 331 -13.04 42.68 -5.97
CA VAL A 331 -14.10 41.69 -5.71
C VAL A 331 -15.01 42.10 -4.55
N LEU A 332 -14.42 42.64 -3.48
CA LEU A 332 -15.15 43.11 -2.30
C LEU A 332 -15.56 44.58 -2.46
N LYS A 333 -16.76 44.91 -1.97
CA LYS A 333 -17.29 46.28 -1.88
C LYS A 333 -17.65 46.62 -0.44
N ALA A 334 -17.69 47.91 -0.11
CA ALA A 334 -18.15 48.34 1.21
C ALA A 334 -19.62 47.93 1.43
N GLY A 335 -19.96 47.54 2.66
CA GLY A 335 -21.27 47.00 3.02
C GLY A 335 -21.45 45.56 2.53
N ARG A 336 -22.64 45.25 2.01
CA ARG A 336 -23.07 43.86 1.78
C ARG A 336 -22.31 43.15 0.66
N ASN A 337 -21.80 41.97 0.96
CA ASN A 337 -21.18 41.02 0.05
C ASN A 337 -21.80 39.62 0.23
N THR A 338 -21.55 38.75 -0.73
CA THR A 338 -22.00 37.35 -0.72
C THR A 338 -20.80 36.43 -0.81
N ILE A 339 -20.88 35.30 -0.10
CA ILE A 339 -19.95 34.19 -0.21
C ILE A 339 -20.73 32.91 -0.49
N ALA A 340 -20.19 32.08 -1.37
CA ALA A 340 -20.64 30.73 -1.64
C ALA A 340 -19.45 29.77 -1.48
N ILE A 341 -19.67 28.63 -0.82
CA ILE A 341 -18.69 27.55 -0.69
C ILE A 341 -19.39 26.26 -1.13
N ARG A 342 -18.86 25.62 -2.16
CA ARG A 342 -19.23 24.25 -2.53
C ARG A 342 -18.27 23.32 -1.82
N VAL A 343 -18.80 22.34 -1.09
CA VAL A 343 -18.01 21.28 -0.45
C VAL A 343 -18.37 19.95 -1.09
N LEU A 344 -17.35 19.17 -1.45
CA LEU A 344 -17.48 17.77 -1.82
C LEU A 344 -16.87 16.93 -0.69
N ASP A 345 -17.68 16.04 -0.13
CA ASP A 345 -17.25 14.99 0.79
C ASP A 345 -17.25 13.65 0.06
N THR A 346 -16.14 12.93 0.14
CA THR A 346 -15.97 11.64 -0.53
C THR A 346 -16.09 10.45 0.43
N GLY A 347 -16.22 10.72 1.73
CA GLY A 347 -16.45 9.71 2.76
C GLY A 347 -16.04 10.20 4.14
N GLY A 348 -16.93 10.05 5.13
CA GLY A 348 -16.59 10.27 6.52
C GLY A 348 -17.37 11.42 7.13
N GLY A 349 -16.70 12.53 7.44
CA GLY A 349 -17.34 13.71 8.03
C GLY A 349 -17.24 14.88 7.08
N GLY A 350 -18.34 15.42 6.57
CA GLY A 350 -18.31 16.48 5.57
C GLY A 350 -18.63 17.89 6.09
N GLY A 351 -18.18 18.90 5.34
CA GLY A 351 -18.60 20.30 5.52
C GLY A 351 -17.48 21.25 5.95
N VAL A 352 -17.84 22.48 6.30
CA VAL A 352 -16.88 23.50 6.76
C VAL A 352 -16.62 23.31 8.25
N TYR A 353 -15.47 22.77 8.65
CA TYR A 353 -15.15 22.43 10.04
C TYR A 353 -14.13 23.39 10.69
N GLY A 354 -13.86 23.18 11.98
CA GLY A 354 -12.85 23.91 12.75
C GLY A 354 -13.44 24.80 13.84
N ASP A 355 -12.59 25.62 14.45
CA ASP A 355 -13.00 26.60 15.44
C ASP A 355 -13.70 27.81 14.78
N PRO A 356 -14.68 28.46 15.43
CA PRO A 356 -15.35 29.63 14.85
C PRO A 356 -14.42 30.76 14.39
N SER A 357 -13.24 30.90 14.98
CA SER A 357 -12.24 31.90 14.55
C SER A 357 -11.54 31.55 13.25
N SER A 358 -11.51 30.27 12.83
CA SER A 358 -10.86 29.85 11.60
C SER A 358 -11.68 30.13 10.34
N LEU A 359 -12.98 30.36 10.46
CA LEU A 359 -13.87 30.78 9.37
C LEU A 359 -14.01 32.31 9.36
N SER A 360 -13.13 32.99 8.61
CA SER A 360 -13.00 34.46 8.65
C SER A 360 -12.33 35.03 7.39
N LEU A 361 -12.38 36.36 7.24
CA LEU A 361 -11.53 37.11 6.33
C LEU A 361 -10.49 37.88 7.13
N SER A 362 -9.21 37.58 6.92
CA SER A 362 -8.12 38.37 7.52
C SER A 362 -7.87 39.63 6.70
N VAL A 363 -7.82 40.79 7.34
CA VAL A 363 -7.63 42.09 6.69
C VAL A 363 -6.25 42.66 7.05
N ASP A 364 -5.38 42.88 6.07
CA ASP A 364 -4.03 43.40 6.33
C ASP A 364 -4.07 44.77 7.04
N GLY A 365 -3.44 44.86 8.21
CA GLY A 365 -3.47 46.06 9.05
C GLY A 365 -4.88 46.51 9.46
N GLY A 366 -5.86 45.60 9.49
CA GLY A 366 -7.25 45.84 9.85
C GLY A 366 -7.79 44.87 10.89
N THR A 367 -9.10 44.92 11.11
CA THR A 367 -9.82 43.93 11.93
C THR A 367 -10.38 42.85 11.04
N ASP A 368 -10.15 41.60 11.42
CA ASP A 368 -10.67 40.44 10.70
C ASP A 368 -12.20 40.39 10.73
N ILE A 369 -12.80 39.94 9.64
CA ILE A 369 -14.25 39.85 9.48
C ILE A 369 -14.66 38.40 9.76
N PRO A 370 -15.39 38.12 10.86
CA PRO A 370 -15.81 36.76 11.19
C PRO A 370 -16.90 36.28 10.24
N LEU A 371 -16.80 35.01 9.82
CA LEU A 371 -17.78 34.36 8.95
C LEU A 371 -18.48 33.17 9.61
N ALA A 372 -18.12 32.82 10.86
CA ALA A 372 -18.82 31.81 11.65
C ALA A 372 -20.27 32.23 12.04
N GLY A 373 -21.14 31.26 12.24
CA GLY A 373 -22.56 31.44 12.57
C GLY A 373 -23.47 30.80 11.52
N ASP A 374 -24.62 31.41 11.27
CA ASP A 374 -25.67 30.84 10.42
C ASP A 374 -25.36 31.01 8.93
N TRP A 375 -25.39 29.90 8.21
CA TRP A 375 -25.27 29.82 6.76
C TRP A 375 -26.49 29.15 6.15
N ARG A 376 -26.89 29.60 4.97
CA ARG A 376 -27.88 28.89 4.15
C ARG A 376 -27.18 27.73 3.46
N TYR A 377 -27.80 26.55 3.42
CA TYR A 377 -27.21 25.39 2.77
C TYR A 377 -28.18 24.66 1.84
N LYS A 378 -27.63 23.91 0.88
CA LYS A 378 -28.41 23.03 0.02
C LYS A 378 -27.62 21.79 -0.37
N ILE A 379 -28.23 20.63 -0.13
CA ILE A 379 -27.74 19.34 -0.62
C ILE A 379 -27.93 19.30 -2.12
N SER A 380 -26.86 19.02 -2.87
CA SER A 380 -26.90 19.09 -4.32
C SER A 380 -26.96 17.71 -4.97
N ALA A 381 -25.95 16.88 -4.71
CA ALA A 381 -25.84 15.56 -5.32
C ALA A 381 -25.11 14.58 -4.42
N SER A 382 -25.61 13.35 -4.31
CA SER A 382 -24.90 12.26 -3.65
C SER A 382 -23.84 11.68 -4.58
N ILE A 383 -22.66 11.37 -4.04
CA ILE A 383 -21.59 10.71 -4.80
C ILE A 383 -22.00 9.33 -5.32
N TYR A 384 -22.90 8.63 -4.60
CA TYR A 384 -23.41 7.30 -4.98
C TYR A 384 -24.38 7.31 -6.16
N MET A 385 -24.94 8.49 -6.48
CA MET A 385 -25.79 8.69 -7.64
C MET A 385 -25.03 9.32 -8.82
N ALA A 386 -23.76 9.66 -8.63
CA ALA A 386 -22.92 10.20 -9.69
C ALA A 386 -22.67 9.13 -10.76
N SER A 387 -22.60 9.58 -12.00
CA SER A 387 -22.32 8.69 -13.14
C SER A 387 -20.91 8.12 -13.15
N ALA A 388 -19.99 8.74 -12.39
CA ALA A 388 -18.63 8.29 -12.13
C ALA A 388 -18.15 8.90 -10.79
N PRO A 389 -17.16 8.31 -10.11
CA PRO A 389 -16.54 8.94 -8.96
C PRO A 389 -15.86 10.27 -9.34
N PRO A 390 -15.67 11.20 -8.38
CA PRO A 390 -14.87 12.40 -8.59
C PRO A 390 -13.49 12.06 -9.14
N PRO A 391 -12.96 12.84 -10.09
CA PRO A 391 -11.70 12.51 -10.74
C PRO A 391 -10.52 12.80 -9.81
N LEU A 392 -9.88 11.75 -9.28
CA LEU A 392 -8.64 11.89 -8.53
C LEU A 392 -7.45 12.15 -9.47
N ALA A 393 -6.62 13.14 -9.16
CA ALA A 393 -5.39 13.42 -9.88
C ALA A 393 -4.48 12.17 -9.90
N ILE A 394 -3.95 11.82 -11.07
CA ILE A 394 -3.19 10.57 -11.25
C ILE A 394 -1.93 10.58 -10.37
N GLU A 395 -1.26 11.73 -10.30
CA GLU A 395 -0.09 11.98 -9.46
C GLU A 395 -0.35 11.86 -7.95
N ALA A 396 -1.60 11.99 -7.52
CA ALA A 396 -2.03 11.83 -6.13
C ALA A 396 -2.61 10.43 -5.84
N ASN A 397 -2.79 9.60 -6.86
CA ASN A 397 -3.45 8.31 -6.73
C ASN A 397 -2.46 7.15 -6.54
N ALA A 398 -2.27 6.72 -5.29
CA ALA A 398 -1.38 5.60 -4.96
C ALA A 398 -1.79 4.24 -5.58
N ASN A 399 -3.07 4.11 -5.98
CA ASN A 399 -3.61 2.91 -6.62
C ASN A 399 -3.59 2.98 -8.15
N PHE A 400 -3.19 4.11 -8.74
CA PHE A 400 -3.01 4.18 -10.18
C PHE A 400 -1.81 3.31 -10.59
N PRO A 401 -1.91 2.52 -11.69
CA PRO A 401 -0.84 1.61 -12.07
C PRO A 401 0.53 2.30 -12.22
N THR A 402 1.60 1.59 -11.87
CA THR A 402 3.01 2.02 -11.98
C THR A 402 3.49 3.10 -10.98
N MET A 403 2.60 3.83 -10.30
CA MET A 403 2.98 5.00 -9.49
C MET A 403 4.01 4.69 -8.39
N LEU A 404 3.81 3.61 -7.63
CA LEU A 404 4.70 3.22 -6.52
C LEU A 404 5.97 2.52 -7.02
N TYR A 405 5.89 1.75 -8.11
CA TYR A 405 7.07 1.22 -8.77
C TYR A 405 8.03 2.36 -9.11
N ASN A 406 7.51 3.41 -9.74
CA ASN A 406 8.30 4.54 -10.19
C ASN A 406 8.98 5.29 -9.05
N GLY A 407 8.24 5.63 -8.00
CA GLY A 407 8.74 6.49 -6.94
C GLY A 407 9.48 5.74 -5.83
N MET A 408 9.16 4.48 -5.58
CA MET A 408 9.67 3.72 -4.42
C MET A 408 10.55 2.53 -4.79
N ILE A 409 10.27 1.82 -5.89
CA ILE A 409 11.03 0.61 -6.29
C ILE A 409 12.16 0.93 -7.25
N SER A 410 11.88 1.64 -8.34
CA SER A 410 12.87 2.08 -9.34
C SER A 410 14.16 2.67 -8.75
N PRO A 411 14.13 3.57 -7.75
CA PRO A 411 15.36 4.14 -7.20
C PRO A 411 16.21 3.15 -6.39
N ILE A 412 15.64 2.03 -5.92
CA ILE A 412 16.36 0.96 -5.21
C ILE A 412 16.63 -0.27 -6.09
N ALA A 413 16.05 -0.35 -7.30
CA ALA A 413 16.13 -1.48 -8.23
C ALA A 413 17.52 -1.73 -8.84
N THR A 414 18.57 -1.13 -8.28
CA THR A 414 19.97 -1.44 -8.59
C THR A 414 20.72 -1.92 -7.35
N TYR A 415 20.16 -1.82 -6.15
CA TYR A 415 20.85 -2.20 -4.91
C TYR A 415 21.01 -3.71 -4.81
N GLY A 416 22.20 -4.16 -4.36
CA GLY A 416 22.48 -5.57 -4.11
C GLY A 416 21.52 -6.17 -3.08
N VAL A 417 20.72 -7.18 -3.47
CA VAL A 417 19.77 -7.87 -2.56
C VAL A 417 19.93 -9.39 -2.56
N LYS A 418 19.59 -10.02 -1.44
CA LYS A 418 19.40 -11.47 -1.29
C LYS A 418 18.03 -11.92 -1.79
N GLY A 419 16.98 -11.13 -1.57
CA GLY A 419 15.61 -11.47 -1.96
C GLY A 419 14.58 -10.44 -1.52
N VAL A 420 13.30 -10.76 -1.75
CA VAL A 420 12.14 -9.91 -1.45
C VAL A 420 11.16 -10.67 -0.57
N LEU A 421 10.58 -9.98 0.40
CA LEU A 421 9.38 -10.36 1.14
C LEU A 421 8.21 -9.55 0.59
N TRP A 422 7.13 -10.23 0.24
CA TRP A 422 5.93 -9.62 -0.34
C TRP A 422 4.70 -9.96 0.48
N TYR A 423 4.07 -8.93 1.07
CA TYR A 423 2.79 -9.08 1.76
C TYR A 423 1.80 -8.05 1.23
N GLN A 424 1.03 -8.51 0.24
CA GLN A 424 -0.02 -7.75 -0.41
C GLN A 424 -1.04 -8.71 -1.01
N GLY A 425 -2.27 -8.23 -1.15
CA GLY A 425 -3.29 -8.86 -1.96
C GLY A 425 -4.67 -8.34 -1.58
N GLU A 426 -4.85 -7.85 -0.36
CA GLU A 426 -6.13 -7.46 0.19
C GLU A 426 -6.85 -6.44 -0.71
N ASN A 427 -6.14 -5.44 -1.25
CA ASN A 427 -6.73 -4.43 -2.13
C ASN A 427 -7.07 -4.96 -3.54
N ASN A 428 -6.55 -6.13 -3.92
CA ASN A 428 -6.86 -6.85 -5.16
C ASN A 428 -7.78 -8.07 -4.93
N ALA A 429 -8.32 -8.27 -3.73
CA ALA A 429 -9.11 -9.46 -3.40
C ALA A 429 -10.36 -9.63 -4.26
N ASN A 430 -10.92 -8.54 -4.77
CA ASN A 430 -12.05 -8.55 -5.70
C ASN A 430 -11.69 -8.95 -7.14
N LYS A 431 -10.41 -9.10 -7.49
CA LYS A 431 -9.92 -9.44 -8.85
C LYS A 431 -8.86 -10.55 -8.85
N PRO A 432 -9.12 -11.72 -8.24
CA PRO A 432 -8.10 -12.77 -8.10
C PRO A 432 -7.72 -13.41 -9.44
N GLY A 433 -8.61 -13.37 -10.45
CA GLY A 433 -8.31 -13.78 -11.83
C GLY A 433 -7.21 -12.93 -12.46
N GLN A 434 -7.34 -11.60 -12.40
CA GLN A 434 -6.31 -10.65 -12.80
C GLN A 434 -5.02 -10.83 -11.98
N TYR A 435 -5.15 -11.01 -10.66
CA TYR A 435 -4.00 -11.18 -9.76
C TYR A 435 -3.12 -12.38 -10.12
N ARG A 436 -3.73 -13.46 -10.62
CA ARG A 436 -3.03 -14.66 -11.09
C ARG A 436 -2.07 -14.41 -12.26
N SER A 437 -2.30 -13.35 -13.03
CA SER A 437 -1.37 -12.89 -14.09
C SER A 437 -0.45 -11.77 -13.61
N LEU A 438 -0.98 -10.88 -12.75
CA LEU A 438 -0.28 -9.70 -12.25
C LEU A 438 0.91 -10.05 -11.34
N LEU A 439 0.74 -10.91 -10.34
CA LEU A 439 1.81 -11.20 -9.38
C LEU A 439 3.03 -11.87 -10.05
N PRO A 440 2.88 -12.89 -10.93
CA PRO A 440 4.01 -13.42 -11.70
C PRO A 440 4.69 -12.36 -12.58
N ALA A 441 3.91 -11.45 -13.20
CA ALA A 441 4.45 -10.37 -14.01
C ALA A 441 5.28 -9.38 -13.16
N LEU A 442 4.79 -9.01 -11.97
CA LEU A 442 5.52 -8.16 -11.01
C LEU A 442 6.85 -8.80 -10.61
N ILE A 443 6.85 -10.08 -10.25
CA ILE A 443 8.07 -10.80 -9.83
C ILE A 443 9.09 -10.83 -10.98
N GLY A 444 8.63 -11.16 -12.19
CA GLY A 444 9.47 -11.18 -13.39
C GLY A 444 10.04 -9.80 -13.72
N ASP A 445 9.22 -8.77 -13.63
CA ASP A 445 9.61 -7.37 -13.83
C ASP A 445 10.72 -6.96 -12.87
N TRP A 446 10.53 -7.13 -11.56
CA TRP A 446 11.52 -6.73 -10.57
C TRP A 446 12.84 -7.48 -10.75
N ARG A 447 12.81 -8.79 -11.01
CA ARG A 447 14.02 -9.57 -11.30
C ARG A 447 14.75 -9.04 -12.53
N ALA A 448 14.02 -8.68 -13.59
CA ALA A 448 14.61 -8.10 -14.78
C ALA A 448 15.23 -6.71 -14.51
N LYS A 449 14.57 -5.86 -13.73
CA LYS A 449 15.04 -4.51 -13.39
C LYS A 449 16.27 -4.52 -12.48
N TRP A 450 16.32 -5.44 -11.51
CA TRP A 450 17.51 -5.67 -10.67
C TRP A 450 18.67 -6.31 -11.43
N GLY A 451 18.37 -7.19 -12.40
CA GLY A 451 19.40 -7.88 -13.17
C GLY A 451 20.26 -8.84 -12.35
N GLN A 452 19.73 -9.35 -11.23
CA GLN A 452 20.40 -10.28 -10.30
C GLN A 452 19.91 -11.74 -10.44
N GLY A 453 19.33 -12.08 -11.59
CA GLY A 453 18.75 -13.40 -11.85
C GLY A 453 17.48 -13.66 -11.04
N ASP A 454 17.20 -14.94 -10.77
CA ASP A 454 15.98 -15.40 -10.09
C ASP A 454 16.11 -15.31 -8.56
N PHE A 455 16.38 -14.13 -7.99
CA PHE A 455 16.49 -14.01 -6.53
C PHE A 455 15.18 -14.46 -5.83
N PRO A 456 15.28 -15.03 -4.61
CA PRO A 456 14.13 -15.44 -3.80
C PRO A 456 13.05 -14.37 -3.66
N PHE A 457 11.79 -14.76 -3.90
CA PHE A 457 10.61 -13.91 -3.71
C PHE A 457 9.64 -14.63 -2.78
N LEU A 458 9.56 -14.21 -1.52
CA LEU A 458 8.80 -14.90 -0.48
C LEU A 458 7.47 -14.19 -0.24
N ILE A 459 6.37 -14.88 -0.54
CA ILE A 459 5.01 -14.35 -0.50
C ILE A 459 4.37 -14.71 0.83
N VAL A 460 3.65 -13.78 1.45
CA VAL A 460 2.72 -14.08 2.54
C VAL A 460 1.33 -14.28 1.94
N GLN A 461 0.80 -15.50 2.02
CA GLN A 461 -0.58 -15.77 1.66
C GLN A 461 -1.51 -15.02 2.62
N LEU A 462 -2.58 -14.42 2.11
CA LEU A 462 -3.47 -13.59 2.93
C LEU A 462 -3.97 -14.32 4.18
N ALA A 463 -4.01 -13.59 5.28
CA ALA A 463 -4.53 -14.08 6.55
C ALA A 463 -6.05 -14.33 6.48
N GLY A 464 -6.60 -15.10 7.43
CA GLY A 464 -8.05 -15.20 7.66
C GLY A 464 -8.70 -13.83 7.82
N PHE A 465 -9.72 -13.50 7.02
CA PHE A 465 -10.48 -12.25 7.15
C PHE A 465 -11.86 -12.34 6.48
N GLN A 466 -12.90 -11.83 7.14
CA GLN A 466 -14.27 -11.85 6.61
C GLN A 466 -14.54 -10.60 5.74
N ASN A 467 -14.20 -10.66 4.45
CA ASN A 467 -14.17 -9.49 3.56
C ASN A 467 -15.53 -8.80 3.29
N SER A 468 -16.62 -9.56 3.14
CA SER A 468 -17.89 -9.01 2.62
C SER A 468 -19.11 -9.27 3.51
N GLY A 469 -18.90 -9.75 4.74
CA GLY A 469 -19.99 -10.19 5.64
C GLY A 469 -20.79 -11.40 5.13
N GLN A 470 -20.60 -11.82 3.87
CA GLN A 470 -21.18 -13.02 3.27
C GLN A 470 -20.29 -14.23 3.53
N ALA A 471 -20.84 -15.28 4.13
CA ALA A 471 -20.08 -16.48 4.50
C ALA A 471 -19.41 -17.17 3.29
N ASP A 472 -20.03 -17.09 2.10
CA ASP A 472 -19.63 -17.84 0.90
C ASP A 472 -18.92 -16.98 -0.17
N ASP A 473 -18.41 -15.81 0.19
CA ASP A 473 -17.68 -14.95 -0.75
C ASP A 473 -16.40 -15.63 -1.27
N PRO A 474 -16.30 -15.89 -2.59
CA PRO A 474 -15.18 -16.60 -3.16
C PRO A 474 -13.93 -15.72 -3.37
N SER A 475 -14.05 -14.39 -3.30
CA SER A 475 -12.99 -13.44 -3.66
C SER A 475 -11.68 -13.68 -2.89
N TRP A 476 -11.79 -13.75 -1.57
CA TRP A 476 -10.66 -13.93 -0.66
C TRP A 476 -9.94 -15.28 -0.79
N PRO A 477 -10.63 -16.45 -0.76
CA PRO A 477 -9.97 -17.73 -0.97
C PRO A 477 -9.45 -17.91 -2.42
N GLU A 478 -10.10 -17.34 -3.43
CA GLU A 478 -9.57 -17.35 -4.80
C GLU A 478 -8.27 -16.54 -4.93
N LEU A 479 -8.15 -15.42 -4.22
CA LEU A 479 -6.92 -14.66 -4.19
C LEU A 479 -5.78 -15.43 -3.48
N ARG A 480 -6.07 -16.11 -2.36
CA ARG A 480 -5.09 -17.00 -1.71
C ARG A 480 -4.62 -18.10 -2.65
N ASP A 481 -5.53 -18.65 -3.46
CA ASP A 481 -5.17 -19.63 -4.48
C ASP A 481 -4.32 -18.98 -5.59
N ALA A 482 -4.59 -17.74 -6.01
CA ALA A 482 -3.73 -17.03 -6.97
C ALA A 482 -2.29 -16.82 -6.43
N GLN A 483 -2.14 -16.49 -5.14
CA GLN A 483 -0.83 -16.41 -4.46
C GLN A 483 -0.15 -17.79 -4.43
N TRP A 484 -0.88 -18.84 -4.07
CA TRP A 484 -0.40 -20.22 -4.09
C TRP A 484 0.02 -20.68 -5.49
N ASN A 485 -0.77 -20.37 -6.53
CA ASN A 485 -0.45 -20.61 -7.94
C ASN A 485 0.88 -19.96 -8.32
N THR A 486 1.09 -18.71 -7.92
CA THR A 486 2.31 -17.97 -8.22
C THR A 486 3.52 -18.66 -7.60
N ALA A 487 3.46 -18.96 -6.29
CA ALA A 487 4.57 -19.57 -5.58
C ALA A 487 5.02 -20.92 -6.16
N ARG A 488 4.08 -21.75 -6.65
CA ARG A 488 4.41 -23.06 -7.23
C ARG A 488 4.84 -23.04 -8.69
N THR A 489 4.55 -21.95 -9.43
CA THR A 489 4.84 -21.87 -10.88
C THR A 489 6.00 -20.94 -11.20
N VAL A 490 6.27 -19.96 -10.33
CA VAL A 490 7.39 -19.04 -10.48
C VAL A 490 8.60 -19.59 -9.76
N LYS A 491 9.69 -19.79 -10.51
CA LYS A 491 10.96 -20.29 -9.96
C LYS A 491 11.47 -19.41 -8.81
N ASN A 492 12.01 -20.03 -7.77
CA ASN A 492 12.52 -19.37 -6.56
C ASN A 492 11.49 -18.43 -5.90
N ALA A 493 10.20 -18.68 -6.09
CA ALA A 493 9.15 -18.08 -5.27
C ALA A 493 8.82 -19.04 -4.13
N GLY A 494 8.73 -18.50 -2.91
CA GLY A 494 8.29 -19.22 -1.72
C GLY A 494 6.99 -18.63 -1.20
N ILE A 495 6.27 -19.36 -0.36
CA ILE A 495 5.04 -18.87 0.26
C ILE A 495 4.91 -19.35 1.70
N VAL A 496 4.41 -18.47 2.56
CA VAL A 496 3.96 -18.82 3.92
C VAL A 496 2.47 -18.59 4.02
N THR A 497 1.77 -19.43 4.79
CA THR A 497 0.35 -19.17 5.10
C THR A 497 0.23 -18.35 6.38
N ALA A 498 -0.71 -17.41 6.38
CA ALA A 498 -1.13 -16.66 7.57
C ALA A 498 -2.58 -17.00 7.99
N ILE A 499 -3.14 -18.11 7.48
CA ILE A 499 -4.56 -18.46 7.64
C ILE A 499 -5.03 -18.49 9.10
N ASP A 500 -4.22 -19.03 10.00
CA ASP A 500 -4.48 -19.21 11.44
C ASP A 500 -4.08 -17.99 12.30
N ILE A 501 -3.50 -16.96 11.68
CA ILE A 501 -3.08 -15.72 12.34
C ILE A 501 -4.14 -14.62 12.14
N GLY A 502 -4.99 -14.77 11.12
CA GLY A 502 -6.03 -13.81 10.78
C GLY A 502 -7.18 -13.77 11.78
N GLU A 503 -7.97 -12.71 11.70
CA GLU A 503 -9.12 -12.43 12.55
C GLU A 503 -10.35 -12.11 11.67
N PRO A 504 -11.58 -12.42 12.09
CA PRO A 504 -12.75 -12.21 11.25
C PRO A 504 -13.04 -10.71 11.01
N THR A 505 -12.73 -9.85 11.97
CA THR A 505 -13.13 -8.43 11.96
C THR A 505 -11.95 -7.46 11.81
N ASP A 506 -10.72 -7.96 11.78
CA ASP A 506 -9.51 -7.15 11.63
C ASP A 506 -8.62 -7.76 10.54
N ILE A 507 -8.45 -7.01 9.47
CA ILE A 507 -7.65 -7.39 8.30
C ILE A 507 -6.13 -7.33 8.57
N HIS A 508 -5.72 -6.71 9.69
CA HIS A 508 -4.33 -6.49 10.09
C HIS A 508 -3.96 -7.33 11.33
N PRO A 509 -3.69 -8.64 11.19
CA PRO A 509 -3.39 -9.48 12.34
C PRO A 509 -2.14 -9.03 13.10
N LYS A 510 -2.26 -8.86 14.42
CA LYS A 510 -1.21 -8.28 15.27
C LYS A 510 -0.04 -9.22 15.57
N ASN A 511 -0.20 -10.52 15.37
CA ASN A 511 0.86 -11.52 15.58
C ASN A 511 1.82 -11.56 14.37
N LYS A 512 2.52 -10.46 14.15
CA LYS A 512 3.53 -10.31 13.08
C LYS A 512 4.79 -11.13 13.36
N GLN A 513 5.04 -11.49 14.62
CA GLN A 513 6.11 -12.40 15.03
C GLN A 513 6.05 -13.70 14.25
N GLU A 514 4.87 -14.32 14.21
CA GLU A 514 4.70 -15.62 13.57
C GLU A 514 4.80 -15.52 12.04
N VAL A 515 4.35 -14.43 11.43
CA VAL A 515 4.55 -14.17 10.00
C VAL A 515 6.05 -14.06 9.67
N GLY A 516 6.79 -13.25 10.43
CA GLY A 516 8.23 -13.10 10.26
C GLY A 516 9.00 -14.41 10.47
N ARG A 517 8.63 -15.18 11.51
CA ARG A 517 9.22 -16.50 11.79
C ARG A 517 8.98 -17.50 10.66
N ARG A 518 7.76 -17.58 10.12
CA ARG A 518 7.45 -18.47 8.98
C ARG A 518 8.23 -18.09 7.74
N LEU A 519 8.37 -16.79 7.46
CA LEU A 519 9.21 -16.32 6.35
C LEU A 519 10.68 -16.71 6.55
N ALA A 520 11.19 -16.63 7.78
CA ALA A 520 12.56 -17.02 8.11
C ALA A 520 12.76 -18.54 7.95
N LEU A 521 11.79 -19.38 8.32
CA LEU A 521 11.83 -20.82 8.07
C LEU A 521 11.91 -21.14 6.58
N VAL A 522 11.04 -20.53 5.76
CA VAL A 522 11.06 -20.70 4.29
C VAL A 522 12.38 -20.22 3.71
N ALA A 523 12.93 -19.09 4.17
CA ALA A 523 14.25 -18.63 3.73
C ALA A 523 15.35 -19.63 4.12
N ARG A 524 15.40 -20.09 5.37
CA ARG A 524 16.39 -21.07 5.84
C ARG A 524 16.37 -22.37 5.04
N HIS A 525 15.18 -22.89 4.75
CA HIS A 525 15.03 -24.07 3.92
C HIS A 525 15.36 -23.81 2.44
N GLN A 526 14.68 -22.86 1.79
CA GLN A 526 14.77 -22.69 0.33
C GLN A 526 16.03 -21.95 -0.14
N VAL A 527 16.52 -21.01 0.67
CA VAL A 527 17.60 -20.08 0.29
C VAL A 527 18.93 -20.44 0.93
N TYR A 528 18.90 -20.94 2.17
CA TYR A 528 20.10 -21.38 2.89
C TYR A 528 20.26 -22.91 2.91
N HIS A 529 19.31 -23.65 2.32
CA HIS A 529 19.35 -25.11 2.15
C HIS A 529 19.49 -25.89 3.46
N GLU A 530 18.99 -25.33 4.55
CA GLU A 530 18.89 -26.03 5.82
C GLU A 530 17.84 -27.14 5.76
N LYS A 531 18.12 -28.26 6.42
CA LYS A 531 17.19 -29.41 6.48
C LYS A 531 16.21 -29.24 7.63
N ILE A 532 15.22 -28.37 7.44
CA ILE A 532 14.17 -28.06 8.41
C ILE A 532 12.80 -28.13 7.76
N GLU A 533 11.76 -28.30 8.57
CA GLU A 533 10.37 -28.17 8.10
C GLU A 533 10.00 -26.69 8.05
N ASP A 534 9.67 -26.19 6.86
CA ASP A 534 9.30 -24.79 6.61
C ASP A 534 7.81 -24.58 6.34
N SER A 535 7.06 -25.66 6.22
CA SER A 535 5.65 -25.66 5.82
C SER A 535 4.80 -26.60 6.68
N GLY A 536 3.50 -26.34 6.75
CA GLY A 536 2.53 -27.31 7.23
C GLY A 536 2.04 -28.22 6.09
N PRO A 537 1.05 -29.10 6.35
CA PRO A 537 0.57 -30.04 5.36
C PRO A 537 0.12 -29.35 4.05
N VAL A 538 0.66 -29.82 2.93
CA VAL A 538 0.34 -29.33 1.59
C VAL A 538 -0.36 -30.43 0.82
N TYR A 539 -1.58 -30.15 0.33
CA TYR A 539 -2.35 -31.10 -0.47
C TYR A 539 -1.55 -31.60 -1.68
N GLN A 540 -1.53 -32.92 -1.87
CA GLN A 540 -0.79 -33.58 -2.95
C GLN A 540 -1.74 -34.25 -3.97
N SER A 541 -2.65 -35.10 -3.51
CA SER A 541 -3.58 -35.79 -4.42
C SER A 541 -4.86 -36.25 -3.72
N MET A 542 -5.87 -36.53 -4.53
CA MET A 542 -7.21 -36.96 -4.15
C MET A 542 -7.55 -38.29 -4.81
N LYS A 543 -8.21 -39.19 -4.08
CA LYS A 543 -8.81 -40.42 -4.60
C LYS A 543 -10.23 -40.59 -4.06
N THR A 544 -11.20 -40.77 -4.94
CA THR A 544 -12.58 -41.11 -4.56
C THR A 544 -12.68 -42.60 -4.23
N GLU A 545 -13.25 -42.93 -3.07
CA GLU A 545 -13.45 -44.29 -2.56
C GLU A 545 -14.93 -44.44 -2.15
N GLY A 546 -15.78 -44.86 -3.09
CA GLY A 546 -17.23 -44.91 -2.90
C GLY A 546 -17.82 -43.51 -2.71
N ASP A 547 -18.44 -43.28 -1.56
CA ASP A 547 -19.02 -41.98 -1.16
C ASP A 547 -18.04 -41.13 -0.33
N THR A 548 -16.77 -41.54 -0.25
CA THR A 548 -15.72 -40.80 0.47
C THR A 548 -14.60 -40.34 -0.45
N VAL A 549 -13.82 -39.38 0.02
CA VAL A 549 -12.61 -38.89 -0.65
C VAL A 549 -11.42 -39.05 0.30
N ARG A 550 -10.37 -39.70 -0.19
CA ARG A 550 -9.07 -39.79 0.50
C ARG A 550 -8.09 -38.78 -0.08
N LEU A 551 -7.47 -38.01 0.81
CA LEU A 551 -6.50 -36.96 0.50
C LEU A 551 -5.12 -37.34 1.03
N THR A 552 -4.10 -37.07 0.23
CA THR A 552 -2.68 -37.21 0.60
C THR A 552 -2.01 -35.85 0.69
N PHE A 553 -0.98 -35.75 1.54
CA PHE A 553 -0.30 -34.50 1.84
C PHE A 553 1.21 -34.68 1.83
N THR A 554 1.92 -33.63 1.41
CA THR A 554 3.35 -33.43 1.67
C THR A 554 3.53 -32.50 2.88
N HIS A 555 4.77 -32.30 3.36
CA HIS A 555 5.07 -31.38 4.47
C HIS A 555 4.28 -31.68 5.76
N THR A 556 4.07 -32.98 6.04
CA THR A 556 3.40 -33.41 7.27
C THR A 556 4.38 -33.51 8.45
N GLY A 557 5.69 -33.54 8.20
CA GLY A 557 6.69 -33.87 9.21
C GLY A 557 6.49 -35.28 9.82
N GLY A 558 5.84 -36.19 9.09
CA GLY A 558 5.53 -37.55 9.54
C GLY A 558 4.27 -37.68 10.40
N LYS A 559 3.58 -36.59 10.74
CA LYS A 559 2.33 -36.62 11.50
C LYS A 559 1.43 -35.43 11.18
N MET A 560 0.16 -35.72 10.89
CA MET A 560 -0.92 -34.72 10.90
C MET A 560 -1.67 -34.79 12.22
N THR A 561 -2.09 -33.63 12.73
CA THR A 561 -2.86 -33.52 13.98
C THR A 561 -3.66 -32.22 14.01
N THR A 562 -4.40 -32.01 15.10
CA THR A 562 -4.93 -30.70 15.52
C THR A 562 -4.25 -30.30 16.83
N LYS A 563 -4.36 -29.01 17.23
CA LYS A 563 -3.67 -28.51 18.44
C LYS A 563 -4.04 -29.27 19.72
N ASN A 564 -5.32 -29.68 19.87
CA ASN A 564 -5.82 -30.34 21.08
C ASN A 564 -6.40 -31.75 20.83
N GLY A 565 -6.24 -32.31 19.63
CA GLY A 565 -6.91 -33.56 19.25
C GLY A 565 -8.40 -33.39 18.91
N ASP A 566 -8.86 -32.15 18.75
CA ASP A 566 -10.20 -31.81 18.29
C ASP A 566 -10.50 -32.42 16.90
N PRO A 567 -11.77 -32.73 16.57
CA PRO A 567 -12.17 -33.14 15.23
C PRO A 567 -11.72 -32.14 14.15
N LEU A 568 -11.40 -32.66 12.96
CA LEU A 568 -11.00 -31.80 11.83
C LEU A 568 -12.16 -30.91 11.39
N THR A 569 -11.86 -29.64 11.18
CA THR A 569 -12.79 -28.61 10.69
C THR A 569 -12.30 -28.00 9.38
N GLY A 570 -13.21 -27.33 8.65
CA GLY A 570 -12.84 -26.52 7.49
C GLY A 570 -12.88 -27.22 6.13
N PHE A 571 -13.43 -28.44 6.05
CA PHE A 571 -13.61 -29.17 4.79
C PHE A 571 -15.01 -28.97 4.20
N ILE A 572 -15.06 -28.74 2.89
CA ILE A 572 -16.29 -28.78 2.08
C ILE A 572 -16.10 -29.75 0.91
N ILE A 573 -17.18 -30.40 0.50
CA ILE A 573 -17.19 -31.46 -0.53
C ILE A 573 -18.31 -31.20 -1.53
N ALA A 574 -18.08 -31.52 -2.80
CA ALA A 574 -19.04 -31.34 -3.87
C ALA A 574 -19.13 -32.57 -4.78
N GLY A 575 -20.34 -32.80 -5.29
CA GLY A 575 -20.60 -33.75 -6.38
C GLY A 575 -20.44 -33.09 -7.75
N ALA A 576 -20.84 -33.83 -8.80
CA ALA A 576 -20.78 -33.33 -10.19
C ALA A 576 -21.66 -32.08 -10.45
N ASP A 577 -22.64 -31.83 -9.58
CA ASP A 577 -23.52 -30.65 -9.61
C ASP A 577 -22.84 -29.38 -9.10
N ARG A 578 -21.60 -29.48 -8.59
CA ARG A 578 -20.76 -28.39 -8.09
C ARG A 578 -21.35 -27.63 -6.90
N LYS A 579 -22.28 -28.23 -6.16
CA LYS A 579 -22.81 -27.68 -4.93
C LYS A 579 -21.89 -28.06 -3.77
N TRP A 580 -21.32 -27.05 -3.10
CA TRP A 580 -20.45 -27.25 -1.96
C TRP A 580 -21.26 -27.45 -0.69
N LEU A 581 -20.99 -28.53 0.03
CA LEU A 581 -21.60 -28.83 1.33
C LEU A 581 -20.51 -29.04 2.39
N PRO A 582 -20.77 -28.72 3.68
CA PRO A 582 -19.88 -29.07 4.78
C PRO A 582 -19.57 -30.57 4.77
N ALA A 583 -18.33 -30.92 5.11
CA ALA A 583 -17.86 -32.29 5.15
C ALA A 583 -17.28 -32.67 6.52
N THR A 584 -17.48 -33.91 6.93
CA THR A 584 -16.74 -34.51 8.04
C THR A 584 -15.41 -35.01 7.52
N ALA A 585 -14.33 -34.74 8.27
CA ALA A 585 -12.99 -35.23 7.95
C ALA A 585 -12.37 -35.96 9.14
N ARG A 586 -11.58 -37.01 8.87
CA ARG A 586 -10.80 -37.72 9.89
C ARG A 586 -9.40 -38.03 9.36
N ILE A 587 -8.42 -38.00 10.27
CA ILE A 587 -7.06 -38.47 9.99
C ILE A 587 -7.08 -40.00 9.96
N ASP A 588 -6.49 -40.58 8.92
CA ASP A 588 -6.40 -42.02 8.68
C ASP A 588 -4.97 -42.36 8.25
N GLY A 589 -4.11 -42.65 9.23
CA GLY A 589 -2.67 -42.77 9.02
C GLY A 589 -2.05 -41.45 8.56
N ASP A 590 -1.45 -41.47 7.38
CA ASP A 590 -0.86 -40.32 6.67
C ASP A 590 -1.83 -39.64 5.69
N THR A 591 -3.10 -40.06 5.68
CA THR A 591 -4.15 -39.52 4.81
C THR A 591 -5.28 -38.85 5.60
N ILE A 592 -6.12 -38.09 4.91
CA ILE A 592 -7.39 -37.59 5.46
C ILE A 592 -8.54 -38.17 4.63
N VAL A 593 -9.54 -38.72 5.30
CA VAL A 593 -10.77 -39.19 4.68
C VAL A 593 -11.87 -38.16 4.93
N VAL A 594 -12.51 -37.71 3.85
CA VAL A 594 -13.54 -36.67 3.83
C VAL A 594 -14.84 -37.24 3.27
N SER A 595 -15.97 -36.96 3.91
CA SER A 595 -17.28 -37.40 3.45
C SER A 595 -18.41 -36.45 3.86
N SER A 596 -19.55 -36.55 3.18
CA SER A 596 -20.79 -35.89 3.56
C SER A 596 -21.97 -36.83 3.27
N PRO A 597 -22.96 -36.96 4.18
CA PRO A 597 -24.11 -37.84 3.96
C PRO A 597 -24.91 -37.45 2.71
N ASP A 598 -24.86 -36.18 2.31
CA ASP A 598 -25.63 -35.61 1.19
C ASP A 598 -24.87 -35.66 -0.15
N VAL A 599 -23.59 -36.07 -0.15
CA VAL A 599 -22.77 -36.16 -1.38
C VAL A 599 -22.34 -37.60 -1.62
N LYS A 600 -23.19 -38.37 -2.32
CA LYS A 600 -22.97 -39.81 -2.59
C LYS A 600 -21.93 -40.13 -3.67
N SER A 601 -21.58 -39.15 -4.50
CA SER A 601 -20.60 -39.31 -5.57
C SER A 601 -19.69 -38.08 -5.61
N PRO A 602 -18.77 -37.96 -4.63
CA PRO A 602 -17.95 -36.77 -4.51
C PRO A 602 -16.89 -36.71 -5.62
N VAL A 603 -16.76 -35.52 -6.21
CA VAL A 603 -15.79 -35.24 -7.29
C VAL A 603 -14.78 -34.17 -6.91
N ALA A 604 -15.01 -33.43 -5.82
CA ALA A 604 -14.13 -32.35 -5.38
C ALA A 604 -14.22 -32.10 -3.87
N VAL A 605 -13.10 -31.64 -3.31
CA VAL A 605 -12.95 -31.22 -1.91
C VAL A 605 -12.22 -29.88 -1.87
N ARG A 606 -12.57 -29.03 -0.91
CA ARG A 606 -11.79 -27.83 -0.56
C ARG A 606 -11.57 -27.78 0.95
N TYR A 607 -10.48 -27.15 1.34
CA TYR A 607 -10.10 -26.96 2.73
C TYR A 607 -9.78 -25.49 2.99
N SER A 608 -10.32 -24.94 4.09
CA SER A 608 -10.16 -23.53 4.47
C SER A 608 -10.51 -22.56 3.33
N TRP A 609 -11.51 -22.92 2.53
CA TRP A 609 -11.94 -22.16 1.35
C TRP A 609 -13.03 -21.14 1.69
N ALA A 610 -12.67 -20.21 2.57
CA ALA A 610 -13.52 -19.11 3.01
C ALA A 610 -12.64 -17.89 3.33
N GLY A 611 -13.25 -16.71 3.44
CA GLY A 611 -12.55 -15.51 3.90
C GLY A 611 -11.88 -15.72 5.25
N TYR A 612 -12.66 -16.08 6.27
CA TYR A 612 -12.16 -16.52 7.57
C TYR A 612 -12.56 -17.98 7.82
N SER A 613 -11.67 -18.76 8.44
CA SER A 613 -11.93 -20.17 8.73
C SER A 613 -11.27 -20.60 10.04
N GLN A 614 -12.00 -21.34 10.87
CA GLN A 614 -11.49 -21.99 12.08
C GLN A 614 -10.87 -23.37 11.77
N SER A 615 -10.24 -23.49 10.61
CA SER A 615 -9.56 -24.68 10.13
C SER A 615 -8.37 -25.04 11.04
N ASN A 616 -8.23 -26.31 11.42
CA ASN A 616 -7.34 -26.72 12.53
C ASN A 616 -6.29 -27.80 12.21
N LEU A 617 -6.08 -28.13 10.93
CA LEU A 617 -5.10 -29.14 10.51
C LEU A 617 -3.68 -28.57 10.61
N ILE A 618 -2.82 -29.24 11.36
CA ILE A 618 -1.41 -28.89 11.50
C ILE A 618 -0.52 -30.11 11.25
N GLY A 619 0.73 -29.85 10.84
CA GLY A 619 1.78 -30.86 10.72
C GLY A 619 2.53 -31.06 12.04
N ALA A 620 3.54 -31.93 12.03
CA ALA A 620 4.36 -32.23 13.20
C ALA A 620 5.11 -31.01 13.75
N ALA A 621 5.47 -30.05 12.88
CA ALA A 621 6.12 -28.79 13.25
C ALA A 621 5.15 -27.74 13.84
N GLY A 622 3.87 -28.07 13.99
CA GLY A 622 2.83 -27.15 14.47
C GLY A 622 2.41 -26.09 13.45
N LEU A 623 2.92 -26.16 12.22
CA LEU A 623 2.55 -25.26 11.12
C LEU A 623 1.19 -25.68 10.52
N PRO A 624 0.31 -24.71 10.20
CA PRO A 624 -1.01 -24.98 9.64
C PRO A 624 -0.92 -25.49 8.20
N ALA A 625 -1.87 -26.35 7.84
CA ALA A 625 -2.05 -26.76 6.46
C ALA A 625 -2.46 -25.56 5.59
N PHE A 626 -1.98 -25.55 4.35
CA PHE A 626 -2.39 -24.53 3.38
C PHE A 626 -3.87 -24.73 2.98
N PRO A 627 -4.66 -23.65 2.83
CA PRO A 627 -5.93 -23.70 2.11
C PRO A 627 -5.73 -24.30 0.71
N PHE A 628 -6.64 -25.18 0.28
CA PHE A 628 -6.54 -25.82 -1.03
C PHE A 628 -7.91 -26.15 -1.64
N ARG A 629 -7.86 -26.46 -2.93
CA ARG A 629 -8.96 -27.04 -3.71
C ARG A 629 -8.44 -28.23 -4.52
N THR A 630 -9.28 -29.25 -4.72
CA THR A 630 -8.95 -30.39 -5.58
C THR A 630 -9.52 -30.25 -6.99
N ASP A 631 -10.46 -29.33 -7.20
CA ASP A 631 -11.07 -29.07 -8.50
C ASP A 631 -10.31 -28.02 -9.33
N ASN A 632 -10.44 -28.10 -10.65
CA ASN A 632 -9.88 -27.15 -11.61
C ASN A 632 -10.95 -26.22 -12.22
N TRP A 633 -12.11 -26.07 -11.55
CA TRP A 633 -13.19 -25.24 -12.09
C TRP A 633 -12.77 -23.75 -12.18
N PRO A 634 -13.34 -22.97 -13.10
CA PRO A 634 -13.05 -21.54 -13.17
C PRO A 634 -13.32 -20.82 -11.84
N TYR A 635 -12.60 -19.72 -11.59
CA TYR A 635 -12.95 -18.80 -10.51
C TYR A 635 -14.37 -18.25 -10.74
N LEU A 636 -15.09 -18.04 -9.63
CA LEU A 636 -16.41 -17.43 -9.63
C LEU A 636 -16.31 -15.92 -9.84
N THR A 637 -15.25 -15.29 -9.33
CA THR A 637 -14.89 -13.91 -9.65
C THR A 637 -14.25 -13.87 -11.04
N LYS A 638 -15.09 -13.67 -12.06
CA LYS A 638 -14.65 -13.45 -13.44
C LYS A 638 -14.68 -11.97 -13.73
N GLU A 639 -13.54 -11.32 -13.49
CA GLU A 639 -13.01 -10.12 -14.15
C GLU A 639 -11.73 -9.68 -13.43
#